data_AF-A0A560C440-F1
#
_entry.id   AF-A0A560C440-F1
#
_cell.length_a   1.000
_cell.length_b   1.000
_cell.length_c   1.000
_cell.angle_alpha   90.00
_cell.angle_beta   90.00
_cell.angle_gamma   90.00
#
_symmetry.space_group_name_H-M   'P 1'
#
loop_
_entity.id
_entity.type
_entity.pdbx_description
1 polymer ?
#
loop_
_entity_poly.entity_id
_entity_poly.type
_entity_poly.pdbx_seq_one_letter_code
_entity_poly.pdbx_strand_id
1 'polypeptide(L)'
;MARDAEATEGVPIHRRALANDPADAVAWQHAAHAARAAGDGLRAIALFVRAARLHGDVEALGRQIGEPLSVAASQALARVQEGATDAAATLLEPFVRLVPPQGSLARALGILRLVQGRDAEAERLHAAAGSGDCGLGVALRGIARHKADTDVLGTVVIPAHRMEDTIERALDSVAAAARVYREAVRDPRARIHVCVVDDASPDGTASRVLRWAREHPEQSVALIANNRNQGAGRSRNIGAAAGLGRYIWFLDADDYFFERHFLLTATVLDHTPDAGFVRTGMRFDSIDHEITPAWREASELSYPCNLCVRRVCHDMIGGFPEEAPFHPAVADDVAYGRALHSMFGGVRIAEKTVHYTMRADNALARQRQTMTSGAKPTEQVTSDSRFVAIEILTQRHLHALNARRDALLRDGGWTGPPFLTAKGKAGGPSPTPAADLSESRDAPRAIDPVPTAPLPIAPGAINLVAVAKEAIQSGQPDRAVAALTRAAAEDPGRTEAWFELGLLAHRLRRDRLALGAFGAVARLHPGAAAAWCNLGSMLVGADAHAQAVPRLRRALTLQPGLTNAQTLLGRASRRLGQDRQGARELERALRLDPMRPDLNADCADAALALGDAAAAVEHARQAVRLGPELYNGHAALAEALESLGHPDAALVAWERAIRCNPGFGAAFTRRALSLLARRWGPPPSPVAAGGPGCRLASTALGRNGRFGNQLLQYGALRLYAARHGLTLEVPPWLGRHLYDHDDPLPGPALPRVAEADGERAVIAGLSGAPAAALADRDVSGYFCGDTTPLAPFKEEFRTLFTPGRHLQSHADALLGRLRGAGRTIVALHLRRGDFGWGRFWIAPTSWYLRWLETVWPTLDRPLLFIATDDPAEVPAFAAYRPVTGRDLAEPVAGAEFFTDFHVLCHADRVAISNSSFSFVATMLNRGAGGFHRPDPTRGALVPYDPWAAPVLI
;
A
#
# COMPACT_ATOMS: atom_id res chain seq x y z
N MET A 1 40.20 36.22 3.55
CA MET A 1 39.51 37.52 3.71
C MET A 1 40.17 38.69 2.96
N ALA A 2 41.46 38.65 2.61
CA ALA A 2 42.12 39.74 1.86
C ALA A 2 42.09 39.60 0.31
N ARG A 3 41.35 38.64 -0.26
CA ARG A 3 41.23 38.47 -1.73
C ARG A 3 39.92 39.01 -2.33
N ASP A 4 38.99 39.49 -1.51
CA ASP A 4 37.66 39.94 -1.96
C ASP A 4 37.57 41.46 -2.22
N ALA A 5 38.69 42.20 -2.14
CA ALA A 5 38.67 43.67 -2.24
C ALA A 5 38.89 44.23 -3.66
N GLU A 6 39.15 43.39 -4.67
CA GLU A 6 39.41 43.85 -6.04
C GLU A 6 38.53 43.12 -7.06
N ALA A 7 37.24 43.49 -7.12
CA ALA A 7 36.44 43.33 -8.33
C ALA A 7 35.28 44.32 -8.33
N THR A 8 35.51 45.44 -9.02
CA THR A 8 34.50 46.36 -9.54
C THR A 8 33.44 45.61 -10.36
N GLU A 9 32.17 45.93 -10.08
CA GLU A 9 30.95 45.63 -10.85
C GLU A 9 30.74 44.17 -11.33
N GLY A 10 29.84 43.45 -10.63
CA GLY A 10 29.12 42.28 -11.18
C GLY A 10 29.33 40.97 -10.44
N VAL A 11 28.34 40.59 -9.61
CA VAL A 11 28.14 39.28 -8.94
C VAL A 11 29.23 38.89 -7.92
N PRO A 12 28.89 38.67 -6.62
CA PRO A 12 29.86 38.23 -5.62
C PRO A 12 30.63 36.98 -6.05
N ILE A 13 31.96 36.96 -5.84
CA ILE A 13 32.88 35.90 -6.28
C ILE A 13 32.38 34.50 -5.88
N HIS A 14 31.86 34.35 -4.65
CA HIS A 14 31.30 33.08 -4.18
C HIS A 14 30.09 32.60 -4.99
N ARG A 15 29.25 33.48 -5.54
CA ARG A 15 28.12 33.07 -6.40
C ARG A 15 28.60 32.56 -7.75
N ARG A 16 29.64 33.16 -8.33
CA ARG A 16 30.29 32.68 -9.55
C ARG A 16 30.98 31.34 -9.31
N ALA A 17 31.72 31.21 -8.21
CA ALA A 17 32.37 29.96 -7.82
C ALA A 17 31.35 28.83 -7.63
N LEU A 18 30.23 29.07 -6.92
CA LEU A 18 29.15 28.10 -6.74
C LEU A 18 28.40 27.74 -8.03
N ALA A 19 28.33 28.64 -9.00
CA ALA A 19 27.70 28.37 -10.29
C ALA A 19 28.59 27.49 -11.20
N ASN A 20 29.91 27.65 -11.08
CA ASN A 20 30.90 26.90 -11.87
C ASN A 20 31.22 25.54 -11.21
N ASP A 21 31.35 25.52 -9.89
CA ASP A 21 31.58 24.32 -9.09
C ASP A 21 30.70 24.35 -7.82
N PRO A 22 29.52 23.70 -7.86
CA PRO A 22 28.61 23.64 -6.72
C PRO A 22 29.18 22.90 -5.49
N ALA A 23 30.29 22.16 -5.65
CA ALA A 23 30.96 21.44 -4.59
C ALA A 23 32.08 22.24 -3.90
N ASP A 24 32.33 23.49 -4.31
CA ASP A 24 33.34 24.35 -3.69
C ASP A 24 32.92 24.76 -2.26
N ALA A 25 33.50 24.07 -1.29
CA ALA A 25 33.23 24.25 0.12
C ALA A 25 33.70 25.61 0.66
N VAL A 26 34.74 26.22 0.07
CA VAL A 26 35.21 27.57 0.41
C VAL A 26 34.19 28.60 -0.05
N ALA A 27 33.64 28.46 -1.25
CA ALA A 27 32.59 29.35 -1.76
C ALA A 27 31.33 29.32 -0.86
N TRP A 28 30.94 28.15 -0.34
CA TRP A 28 29.86 28.05 0.64
C TRP A 28 30.17 28.76 1.97
N GLN A 29 31.41 28.70 2.47
CA GLN A 29 31.84 29.43 3.69
C GLN A 29 31.75 30.94 3.49
N HIS A 30 32.22 31.46 2.36
CA HIS A 30 32.13 32.88 2.04
C HIS A 30 30.67 33.35 1.93
N ALA A 31 29.79 32.56 1.32
CA ALA A 31 28.35 32.83 1.27
C ALA A 31 27.72 32.85 2.68
N ALA A 32 28.16 31.95 3.56
CA ALA A 32 27.70 31.89 4.94
C ALA A 32 28.11 33.14 5.75
N HIS A 33 29.36 33.58 5.61
CA HIS A 33 29.84 34.82 6.23
C HIS A 33 29.10 36.06 5.70
N ALA A 34 28.77 36.11 4.42
CA ALA A 34 27.99 37.19 3.84
C ALA A 34 26.55 37.22 4.37
N ALA A 35 25.88 36.07 4.49
CA ALA A 35 24.55 35.97 5.10
C ALA A 35 24.58 36.42 6.57
N ARG A 36 25.65 36.07 7.30
CA ARG A 36 25.88 36.51 8.68
C ARG A 36 26.03 38.03 8.77
N ALA A 37 26.86 38.63 7.91
CA ALA A 37 27.05 40.08 7.88
C ALA A 37 25.76 40.84 7.55
N ALA A 38 24.85 40.21 6.80
CA ALA A 38 23.51 40.72 6.48
C ALA A 38 22.46 40.49 7.60
N GLY A 39 22.84 39.91 8.73
CA GLY A 39 21.93 39.64 9.86
C GLY A 39 21.05 38.39 9.69
N ASP A 40 21.23 37.61 8.62
CA ASP A 40 20.49 36.38 8.34
C ASP A 40 21.22 35.16 8.93
N GLY A 41 21.15 35.06 10.26
CA GLY A 41 21.85 34.03 11.03
C GLY A 41 21.43 32.59 10.66
N LEU A 42 20.15 32.35 10.40
CA LEU A 42 19.65 31.02 10.03
C LEU A 42 20.16 30.57 8.65
N ARG A 43 20.17 31.48 7.68
CA ARG A 43 20.75 31.21 6.37
C ARG A 43 22.27 31.02 6.46
N ALA A 44 22.95 31.81 7.27
CA ALA A 44 24.39 31.63 7.51
C ALA A 44 24.68 30.22 8.05
N ILE A 45 23.89 29.75 9.02
CA ILE A 45 24.01 28.40 9.59
C ILE A 45 23.84 27.34 8.50
N ALA A 46 22.76 27.39 7.71
CA ALA A 46 22.49 26.43 6.64
C ALA A 46 23.62 26.36 5.60
N LEU A 47 24.27 27.48 5.30
CA LEU A 47 25.38 27.56 4.37
C LEU A 47 26.68 26.99 4.96
N PHE A 48 26.97 27.23 6.25
CA PHE A 48 28.09 26.58 6.95
C PHE A 48 27.93 25.06 7.03
N VAL A 49 26.71 24.54 7.24
CA VAL A 49 26.41 23.09 7.18
C VAL A 49 26.84 22.48 5.85
N ARG A 50 26.49 23.17 4.76
CA ARG A 50 26.73 22.68 3.42
C ARG A 50 28.22 22.67 3.10
N ALA A 51 28.93 23.73 3.48
CA ALA A 51 30.39 23.77 3.40
C ALA A 51 31.05 22.62 4.17
N ALA A 52 30.57 22.32 5.38
CA ALA A 52 31.12 21.27 6.23
C ALA A 52 31.06 19.87 5.61
N ARG A 53 29.92 19.55 5.00
CA ARG A 53 29.72 18.25 4.32
C ARG A 53 30.65 18.07 3.12
N LEU A 54 31.10 19.17 2.53
CA LEU A 54 31.96 19.17 1.36
C LEU A 54 33.46 19.17 1.73
N HIS A 55 33.86 19.88 2.80
CA HIS A 55 35.27 19.97 3.24
C HIS A 55 35.77 18.77 4.05
N GLY A 56 34.90 18.11 4.82
CA GLY A 56 35.30 17.00 5.70
C GLY A 56 36.13 17.38 6.94
N ASP A 57 36.62 18.62 7.06
CA ASP A 57 37.31 19.15 8.26
C ASP A 57 36.30 19.71 9.28
N VAL A 58 35.92 18.82 10.20
CA VAL A 58 34.90 19.06 11.23
C VAL A 58 35.40 19.98 12.35
N GLU A 59 36.71 20.02 12.59
CA GLU A 59 37.31 20.73 13.72
C GLU A 59 37.41 22.24 13.45
N ALA A 60 37.82 22.61 12.23
CA ALA A 60 37.83 24.00 11.78
C ALA A 60 36.41 24.62 11.77
N LEU A 61 35.41 23.82 11.39
CA LEU A 61 34.00 24.22 11.42
C LEU A 61 33.50 24.45 12.85
N GLY A 62 33.85 23.58 13.79
CA GLY A 62 33.48 23.71 15.20
C GLY A 62 33.88 25.07 15.80
N ARG A 63 35.07 25.55 15.43
CA ARG A 63 35.57 26.89 15.80
C ARG A 63 34.77 28.04 15.16
N GLN A 64 34.24 27.85 13.96
CA GLN A 64 33.48 28.87 13.21
C GLN A 64 32.00 28.97 13.60
N ILE A 65 31.38 27.87 14.08
CA ILE A 65 29.96 27.83 14.47
C ILE A 65 29.70 28.12 15.95
N GLY A 66 30.75 28.23 16.79
CA GLY A 66 30.61 28.37 18.25
C GLY A 66 29.84 29.61 18.69
N GLU A 67 30.08 30.76 18.06
CA GLU A 67 29.37 32.01 18.36
C GLU A 67 27.89 31.97 17.92
N PRO A 68 27.53 31.56 16.67
CA PRO A 68 26.15 31.30 16.29
C PRO A 68 25.40 30.32 17.21
N LEU A 69 26.07 29.25 17.65
CA LEU A 69 25.49 28.28 18.59
C LEU A 69 25.22 28.92 19.96
N SER A 70 26.15 29.74 20.47
CA SER A 70 25.97 30.46 21.73
C SER A 70 24.78 31.43 21.69
N VAL A 71 24.60 32.12 20.56
CA VAL A 71 23.44 33.01 20.33
C VAL A 71 22.14 32.19 20.28
N ALA A 72 22.10 31.09 19.53
CA ALA A 72 20.93 30.23 19.44
C ALA A 72 20.57 29.59 20.79
N ALA A 73 21.57 29.17 21.58
CA ALA A 73 21.38 28.63 22.91
C ALA A 73 20.83 29.67 23.89
N SER A 74 21.33 30.91 23.84
CA SER A 74 20.85 32.02 24.66
C SER A 74 19.41 32.41 24.32
N GLN A 75 19.08 32.46 23.03
CA GLN A 75 17.71 32.71 22.57
C GLN A 75 16.77 31.56 22.94
N ALA A 76 17.20 30.31 22.79
CA ALA A 76 16.41 29.15 23.20
C ALA A 76 16.13 29.19 24.72
N LEU A 77 17.12 29.54 25.54
CA LEU A 77 16.93 29.71 26.98
C LEU A 77 15.90 30.80 27.31
N ALA A 78 15.97 31.96 26.65
CA ALA A 78 14.96 33.01 26.82
C ALA A 78 13.56 32.52 26.45
N ARG A 79 13.41 31.76 25.35
CA ARG A 79 12.13 31.15 24.97
C ARG A 79 11.63 30.12 25.97
N VAL A 80 12.51 29.35 26.61
CA VAL A 80 12.12 28.43 27.69
C VAL A 80 11.62 29.21 28.90
N GLN A 81 12.27 30.30 29.28
CA GLN A 81 11.85 31.17 30.39
C GLN A 81 10.48 31.83 30.11
N GLU A 82 10.18 32.10 28.83
CA GLU A 82 8.87 32.57 28.35
C GLU A 82 7.80 31.46 28.25
N GLY A 83 8.15 30.19 28.53
CA GLY A 83 7.26 29.03 28.35
C GLY A 83 7.04 28.61 26.89
N ALA A 84 7.80 29.16 25.94
CA ALA A 84 7.74 28.88 24.51
C ALA A 84 8.70 27.74 24.11
N THR A 85 8.46 26.54 24.65
CA THR A 85 9.34 25.37 24.49
C THR A 85 9.48 24.89 23.03
N ASP A 86 8.45 25.07 22.19
CA ASP A 86 8.50 24.77 20.76
C ASP A 86 9.48 25.68 20.01
N ALA A 87 9.40 26.98 20.26
CA ALA A 87 10.31 27.97 19.66
C ALA A 87 11.75 27.73 20.12
N ALA A 88 11.94 27.39 21.40
CA ALA A 88 13.25 27.00 21.93
C ALA A 88 13.81 25.77 21.21
N ALA A 89 12.99 24.75 20.99
CA ALA A 89 13.43 23.53 20.32
C ALA A 89 13.78 23.74 18.83
N THR A 90 12.99 24.55 18.12
CA THR A 90 13.26 24.92 16.72
C THR A 90 14.60 25.65 16.56
N LEU A 91 14.99 26.47 17.54
CA LEU A 91 16.28 27.16 17.53
C LEU A 91 17.47 26.20 17.67
N LEU A 92 17.32 25.12 18.45
CA LEU A 92 18.40 24.17 18.74
C LEU A 92 18.48 23.00 17.74
N GLU A 93 17.37 22.64 17.09
CA GLU A 93 17.27 21.47 16.22
C GLU A 93 18.26 21.44 15.03
N PRO A 94 18.52 22.56 14.32
CA PRO A 94 19.52 22.57 13.25
C PRO A 94 20.93 22.22 13.72
N PHE A 95 21.25 22.56 14.96
CA PHE A 95 22.58 22.38 15.54
C PHE A 95 22.81 20.96 16.06
N VAL A 96 21.78 20.28 16.58
CA VAL A 96 21.89 18.86 16.96
C VAL A 96 22.16 17.96 15.75
N ARG A 97 21.76 18.39 14.55
CA ARG A 97 22.02 17.70 13.28
C ARG A 97 23.42 17.99 12.70
N LEU A 98 24.22 18.83 13.36
CA LEU A 98 25.55 19.24 12.91
C LEU A 98 26.62 18.78 13.89
N VAL A 99 27.52 17.94 13.38
CA VAL A 99 28.67 17.37 14.09
C VAL A 99 28.27 16.39 15.22
N PRO A 100 28.66 15.11 15.16
CA PRO A 100 28.30 14.13 16.18
C PRO A 100 29.18 14.28 17.45
N PRO A 101 28.61 14.17 18.66
CA PRO A 101 27.51 14.95 19.19
C PRO A 101 28.03 15.90 20.28
N GLN A 102 27.64 17.18 20.24
CA GLN A 102 27.71 18.00 21.45
C GLN A 102 26.64 17.47 22.42
N GLY A 103 26.99 16.48 23.25
CA GLY A 103 26.05 15.76 24.11
C GLY A 103 25.18 16.69 24.96
N SER A 104 25.68 17.87 25.33
CA SER A 104 24.91 18.87 26.08
C SER A 104 23.74 19.47 25.29
N LEU A 105 23.89 19.62 23.98
CA LEU A 105 22.85 20.17 23.11
C LEU A 105 21.79 19.12 22.76
N ALA A 106 22.22 17.89 22.50
CA ALA A 106 21.31 16.75 22.34
C ALA A 106 20.54 16.48 23.65
N ARG A 107 21.18 16.61 24.81
CA ARG A 107 20.51 16.58 26.13
C ARG A 107 19.50 17.72 26.29
N ALA A 108 19.89 18.96 25.98
CA ALA A 108 19.00 20.11 26.11
C ALA A 108 17.75 19.97 25.22
N LEU A 109 17.94 19.58 23.96
CA LEU A 109 16.82 19.29 23.05
C LEU A 109 16.01 18.08 23.54
N GLY A 110 16.65 17.04 24.05
CA GLY A 110 15.98 15.87 24.62
C GLY A 110 15.09 16.23 25.82
N ILE A 111 15.55 17.13 26.70
CA ILE A 111 14.76 17.66 27.82
C ILE A 111 13.57 18.47 27.28
N LEU A 112 13.78 19.34 26.29
CA LEU A 112 12.68 20.09 25.67
C LEU A 112 11.65 19.14 25.03
N ARG A 113 12.10 18.09 24.35
CA ARG A 113 11.23 17.07 23.76
C ARG A 113 10.48 16.28 24.82
N LEU A 114 11.09 15.98 25.97
CA LEU A 114 10.40 15.37 27.11
C LEU A 114 9.33 16.30 27.71
N VAL A 115 9.64 17.59 27.90
CA VAL A 115 8.67 18.59 28.36
C VAL A 115 7.51 18.75 27.37
N GLN A 116 7.76 18.51 26.08
CA GLN A 116 6.75 18.49 25.02
C GLN A 116 5.98 17.15 24.92
N GLY A 117 6.23 16.17 25.78
CA GLY A 117 5.59 14.83 25.72
C GLY A 117 6.06 13.96 24.54
N ARG A 118 7.23 14.26 23.96
CA ARG A 118 7.83 13.51 22.83
C ARG A 118 8.89 12.53 23.35
N ASP A 119 8.46 11.60 24.19
CA ASP A 119 9.30 10.65 24.93
C ASP A 119 10.26 9.87 24.01
N ALA A 120 9.76 9.30 22.91
CA ALA A 120 10.58 8.53 21.95
C ALA A 120 11.65 9.36 21.22
N GLU A 121 11.47 10.68 21.14
CA GLU A 121 12.49 11.59 20.61
C GLU A 121 13.49 12.00 21.66
N ALA A 122 13.02 12.24 22.89
CA ALA A 122 13.87 12.46 24.04
C ALA A 122 14.81 11.26 24.27
N GLU A 123 14.31 10.03 24.12
CA GLU A 123 15.10 8.79 24.20
C GLU A 123 16.17 8.70 23.11
N ARG A 124 15.81 8.95 21.85
CA ARG A 124 16.78 8.95 20.73
C ARG A 124 17.86 10.01 20.90
N LEU A 125 17.47 11.20 21.36
CA LEU A 125 18.40 12.31 21.62
C LEU A 125 19.28 12.03 22.83
N HIS A 126 18.76 11.36 23.87
CA HIS A 126 19.54 10.89 25.00
C HIS A 126 20.57 9.84 24.58
N ALA A 127 20.17 8.84 23.79
CA ALA A 127 21.08 7.82 23.26
C ALA A 127 22.20 8.43 22.41
N ALA A 128 21.88 9.47 21.63
CA ALA A 128 22.86 10.22 20.85
C ALA A 128 23.79 11.11 21.70
N ALA A 129 23.45 11.42 22.95
CA ALA A 129 24.21 12.34 23.79
C ALA A 129 25.35 11.69 24.60
N GLY A 130 25.49 10.37 24.57
CA GLY A 130 26.51 9.60 25.29
C GLY A 130 26.19 9.33 26.77
N SER A 131 26.89 8.36 27.36
CA SER A 131 26.60 7.65 28.63
C SER A 131 26.85 8.45 29.93
N GLY A 132 26.77 9.77 29.89
CA GLY A 132 26.81 10.60 31.10
C GLY A 132 25.45 10.56 31.80
N ASP A 133 25.39 9.97 33.00
CA ASP A 133 24.16 9.84 33.76
C ASP A 133 23.64 11.24 34.16
N CYS A 134 22.59 11.69 33.47
CA CYS A 134 22.00 13.02 33.63
C CYS A 134 20.53 12.89 34.07
N GLY A 135 19.98 13.97 34.64
CA GLY A 135 18.59 14.02 35.12
C GLY A 135 17.55 13.56 34.09
N LEU A 136 17.82 13.70 32.79
CA LEU A 136 16.98 13.15 31.70
C LEU A 136 16.99 11.62 31.68
N GLY A 137 18.14 10.98 31.82
CA GLY A 137 18.26 9.51 31.89
C GLY A 137 17.63 8.94 33.17
N VAL A 138 17.77 9.65 34.29
CA VAL A 138 17.10 9.31 35.56
C VAL A 138 15.58 9.49 35.45
N ALA A 139 15.10 10.57 34.82
CA ALA A 139 13.67 10.81 34.60
C ALA A 139 13.07 9.78 33.64
N LEU A 140 13.73 9.46 32.53
CA LEU A 140 13.29 8.44 31.59
C LEU A 140 13.29 7.05 32.22
N ARG A 141 14.31 6.69 33.02
CA ARG A 141 14.31 5.43 33.79
C ARG A 141 13.29 5.44 34.93
N GLY A 142 13.01 6.59 35.52
CA GLY A 142 11.96 6.76 36.53
C GLY A 142 10.56 6.61 35.95
N ILE A 143 10.30 7.20 34.78
CA ILE A 143 9.06 7.07 34.02
C ILE A 143 8.91 5.63 33.49
N ALA A 144 9.98 5.03 32.95
CA ALA A 144 9.98 3.65 32.47
C ALA A 144 9.81 2.64 33.62
N ARG A 145 10.49 2.82 34.76
CA ARG A 145 10.26 2.02 35.98
C ARG A 145 8.85 2.23 36.51
N HIS A 146 8.36 3.47 36.60
CA HIS A 146 7.00 3.72 37.05
C HIS A 146 5.98 3.06 36.12
N LYS A 147 6.13 3.20 34.80
CA LYS A 147 5.29 2.55 33.78
C LYS A 147 5.39 1.01 33.82
N ALA A 148 6.55 0.44 34.20
CA ALA A 148 6.77 -1.00 34.31
C ALA A 148 6.36 -1.60 35.68
N ASP A 149 6.42 -0.82 36.76
CA ASP A 149 6.17 -1.25 38.14
C ASP A 149 4.73 -0.96 38.60
N THR A 150 3.96 -0.11 37.90
CA THR A 150 2.53 0.08 38.20
C THR A 150 1.68 -0.96 37.47
N ASP A 151 1.06 -1.85 38.23
CA ASP A 151 0.06 -2.85 37.81
C ASP A 151 -1.27 -2.19 37.37
N VAL A 152 -1.18 -1.17 36.51
CA VAL A 152 -2.33 -0.41 36.00
C VAL A 152 -2.71 -0.99 34.64
N LEU A 153 -3.97 -1.39 34.51
CA LEU A 153 -4.53 -1.95 33.28
C LEU A 153 -4.46 -0.95 32.12
N GLY A 154 -4.72 0.32 32.40
CA GLY A 154 -4.71 1.39 31.40
C GLY A 154 -5.08 2.75 31.97
N THR A 155 -5.17 3.75 31.09
CA THR A 155 -5.46 5.14 31.45
C THR A 155 -6.72 5.64 30.77
N VAL A 156 -7.58 6.32 31.53
CA VAL A 156 -8.64 7.18 31.00
C VAL A 156 -8.10 8.60 30.88
N VAL A 157 -8.11 9.15 29.67
CA VAL A 157 -7.69 10.52 29.39
C VAL A 157 -8.92 11.41 29.27
N ILE A 158 -8.97 12.46 30.08
CA ILE A 158 -10.10 13.39 30.16
C ILE A 158 -9.63 14.80 29.77
N PRO A 159 -9.84 15.26 28.54
CA PRO A 159 -9.61 16.66 28.19
C PRO A 159 -10.69 17.55 28.83
N ALA A 160 -10.30 18.65 29.46
CA ALA A 160 -11.22 19.54 30.14
C ALA A 160 -10.93 21.01 29.79
N HIS A 161 -11.97 21.76 29.41
CA HIS A 161 -11.90 23.22 29.28
C HIS A 161 -13.27 23.80 29.62
N ARG A 162 -13.37 24.55 30.73
CA ARG A 162 -14.63 25.12 31.24
C ARG A 162 -15.68 24.07 31.64
N MET A 163 -15.27 23.13 32.49
CA MET A 163 -16.03 21.93 32.83
C MET A 163 -16.29 21.81 34.33
N GLU A 164 -16.31 22.93 35.05
CA GLU A 164 -16.50 22.95 36.50
C GLU A 164 -17.76 22.19 36.95
N ASP A 165 -18.84 22.28 36.17
CA ASP A 165 -20.15 21.69 36.51
C ASP A 165 -20.27 20.20 36.17
N THR A 166 -19.40 19.64 35.34
CA THR A 166 -19.56 18.27 34.81
C THR A 166 -18.40 17.34 35.10
N ILE A 167 -17.21 17.86 35.41
CA ILE A 167 -15.98 17.07 35.55
C ILE A 167 -16.07 16.02 36.68
N GLU A 168 -16.70 16.35 37.81
CA GLU A 168 -16.88 15.40 38.92
C GLU A 168 -17.73 14.19 38.48
N ARG A 169 -18.79 14.41 37.68
CA ARG A 169 -19.63 13.32 37.14
C ARG A 169 -18.85 12.39 36.20
N ALA A 170 -17.99 12.95 35.35
CA ALA A 170 -17.14 12.16 34.48
C ALA A 170 -16.19 11.27 35.32
N LEU A 171 -15.56 11.85 36.35
CA LEU A 171 -14.67 11.14 37.27
C LEU A 171 -15.40 10.04 38.06
N ASP A 172 -16.58 10.32 38.61
CA ASP A 172 -17.43 9.36 39.32
C ASP A 172 -17.76 8.15 38.43
N SER A 173 -18.08 8.39 37.16
CA SER A 173 -18.39 7.32 36.22
C SER A 173 -17.20 6.39 35.94
N VAL A 174 -15.99 6.96 35.89
CA VAL A 174 -14.75 6.21 35.73
C VAL A 174 -14.49 5.39 36.99
N ALA A 175 -14.65 5.97 38.19
CA ALA A 175 -14.50 5.25 39.44
C ALA A 175 -15.49 4.07 39.55
N ALA A 176 -16.76 4.29 39.18
CA ALA A 176 -17.80 3.26 39.18
C ALA A 176 -17.48 2.11 38.21
N ALA A 177 -17.11 2.43 36.96
CA ALA A 177 -16.74 1.42 35.98
C ALA A 177 -15.47 0.65 36.38
N ALA A 178 -14.49 1.34 36.98
CA ALA A 178 -13.26 0.71 37.46
C ALA A 178 -13.54 -0.26 38.62
N ARG A 179 -14.47 0.09 39.51
CA ARG A 179 -14.93 -0.77 40.59
C ARG A 179 -15.58 -2.05 40.04
N VAL A 180 -16.54 -1.93 39.11
CA VAL A 180 -17.21 -3.09 38.50
C VAL A 180 -16.22 -3.99 37.75
N TYR A 181 -15.22 -3.43 37.09
CA TYR A 181 -14.15 -4.22 36.48
C TYR A 181 -13.36 -5.04 37.51
N ARG A 182 -12.90 -4.41 38.60
CA ARG A 182 -12.14 -5.09 39.66
C ARG A 182 -12.94 -6.21 40.33
N GLU A 183 -14.22 -5.95 40.61
CA GLU A 183 -15.14 -6.93 41.19
C GLU A 183 -15.35 -8.13 40.27
N ALA A 184 -15.50 -7.90 38.96
CA ALA A 184 -15.74 -8.93 37.97
C ALA A 184 -14.50 -9.82 37.72
N VAL A 185 -13.31 -9.22 37.62
CA VAL A 185 -12.06 -9.96 37.35
C VAL A 185 -11.47 -10.61 38.61
N ARG A 186 -11.95 -10.21 39.79
CA ARG A 186 -11.44 -10.67 41.11
C ARG A 186 -9.95 -10.40 41.31
N ASP A 187 -9.43 -9.37 40.64
CA ASP A 187 -8.06 -8.91 40.80
C ASP A 187 -8.05 -7.51 41.44
N PRO A 188 -7.70 -7.40 42.73
CA PRO A 188 -7.64 -6.12 43.42
C PRO A 188 -6.49 -5.23 42.95
N ARG A 189 -5.52 -5.78 42.20
CA ARG A 189 -4.40 -5.02 41.64
C ARG A 189 -4.74 -4.39 40.29
N ALA A 190 -5.84 -4.77 39.65
CA ALA A 190 -6.23 -4.25 38.35
C ALA A 190 -6.74 -2.80 38.42
N ARG A 191 -5.79 -1.86 38.53
CA ARG A 191 -6.05 -0.42 38.69
C ARG A 191 -6.25 0.24 37.33
N ILE A 192 -7.03 1.32 37.32
CA ILE A 192 -7.19 2.20 36.17
C ILE A 192 -6.65 3.55 36.57
N HIS A 193 -5.79 4.15 35.76
CA HIS A 193 -5.28 5.50 35.98
C HIS A 193 -6.19 6.51 35.29
N VAL A 194 -6.38 7.68 35.90
CA VAL A 194 -7.14 8.80 35.32
C VAL A 194 -6.16 9.94 35.10
N CYS A 195 -6.09 10.43 33.87
CA CYS A 195 -5.28 11.58 33.51
C CYS A 195 -6.20 12.68 32.99
N VAL A 196 -6.43 13.70 33.82
CA VAL A 196 -7.19 14.88 33.42
C VAL A 196 -6.23 15.91 32.84
N VAL A 197 -6.51 16.38 31.64
CA VAL A 197 -5.75 17.45 30.98
C VAL A 197 -6.64 18.69 30.95
N ASP A 198 -6.40 19.59 31.89
CA ASP A 198 -7.03 20.91 31.95
C ASP A 198 -6.39 21.83 30.90
N ASP A 199 -7.12 22.09 29.82
CA ASP A 199 -6.64 22.83 28.66
C ASP A 199 -6.83 24.35 28.84
N ALA A 200 -6.26 24.86 29.93
CA ALA A 200 -6.37 26.25 30.38
C ALA A 200 -7.79 26.68 30.70
N SER A 201 -8.47 25.98 31.63
CA SER A 201 -9.80 26.40 32.08
C SER A 201 -9.73 27.73 32.85
N PRO A 202 -10.59 28.71 32.52
CA PRO A 202 -10.71 29.96 33.28
C PRO A 202 -11.57 29.85 34.54
N ASP A 203 -12.17 28.67 34.81
CA ASP A 203 -13.11 28.41 35.92
C ASP A 203 -12.53 27.42 36.95
N GLY A 204 -13.37 26.92 37.86
CA GLY A 204 -12.95 26.02 38.94
C GLY A 204 -12.60 24.59 38.52
N THR A 205 -12.57 24.24 37.22
CA THR A 205 -12.38 22.86 36.73
C THR A 205 -11.19 22.14 37.37
N ALA A 206 -9.98 22.71 37.29
CA ALA A 206 -8.78 22.11 37.87
C ALA A 206 -8.90 21.91 39.40
N SER A 207 -9.53 22.87 40.09
CA SER A 207 -9.74 22.81 41.54
C SER A 207 -10.70 21.67 41.93
N ARG A 208 -11.73 21.42 41.11
CA ARG A 208 -12.68 20.31 41.27
C ARG A 208 -11.97 18.96 41.15
N VAL A 209 -11.13 18.79 40.13
CA VAL A 209 -10.34 17.56 39.93
C VAL A 209 -9.44 17.28 41.14
N LEU A 210 -8.72 18.29 41.64
CA LEU A 210 -7.85 18.14 42.81
C LEU A 210 -8.61 17.86 44.10
N ARG A 211 -9.83 18.39 44.25
CA ARG A 211 -10.70 18.06 45.38
C ARG A 211 -11.15 16.60 45.27
N TRP A 212 -11.70 16.21 44.12
CA TRP A 212 -12.19 14.87 43.87
C TRP A 212 -11.11 13.81 44.09
N ALA A 213 -9.88 14.05 43.60
CA ALA A 213 -8.75 13.14 43.78
C ALA A 213 -8.32 12.99 45.26
N ARG A 214 -8.51 14.01 46.10
CA ARG A 214 -8.25 13.93 47.55
C ARG A 214 -9.34 13.14 48.28
N GLU A 215 -10.57 13.21 47.79
CA GLU A 215 -11.72 12.47 48.33
C GLU A 215 -11.72 10.99 47.93
N HIS A 216 -11.03 10.64 46.83
CA HIS A 216 -10.91 9.28 46.29
C HIS A 216 -9.45 8.79 46.23
N PRO A 217 -8.76 8.62 47.38
CA PRO A 217 -7.34 8.27 47.43
C PRO A 217 -7.02 6.88 46.84
N GLU A 218 -8.02 6.00 46.71
CA GLU A 218 -7.90 4.70 46.05
C GLU A 218 -7.75 4.83 44.53
N GLN A 219 -8.29 5.91 43.96
CA GLN A 219 -8.24 6.18 42.53
C GLN A 219 -6.90 6.85 42.17
N SER A 220 -6.23 6.34 41.15
CA SER A 220 -5.02 6.99 40.63
C SER A 220 -5.44 8.13 39.70
N VAL A 221 -5.14 9.38 40.07
CA VAL A 221 -5.47 10.59 39.30
C VAL A 221 -4.23 11.44 39.08
N ALA A 222 -3.98 11.84 37.84
CA ALA A 222 -3.05 12.89 37.45
C ALA A 222 -3.83 14.07 36.86
N LEU A 223 -3.40 15.29 37.18
CA LEU A 223 -3.90 16.52 36.58
C LEU A 223 -2.74 17.21 35.86
N ILE A 224 -2.91 17.46 34.56
CA ILE A 224 -2.00 18.23 33.73
C ILE A 224 -2.71 19.52 33.35
N ALA A 225 -2.15 20.67 33.67
CA ALA A 225 -2.74 21.97 33.35
C ALA A 225 -1.92 22.68 32.27
N ASN A 226 -2.55 22.94 31.12
CA ASN A 226 -1.97 23.75 30.06
C ASN A 226 -2.13 25.25 30.39
N ASN A 227 -1.19 26.05 29.90
CA ASN A 227 -1.21 27.51 30.05
C ASN A 227 -2.03 28.24 28.97
N ARG A 228 -2.44 27.52 27.91
CA ARG A 228 -3.28 28.01 26.82
C ARG A 228 -4.19 26.88 26.34
N ASN A 229 -5.34 27.23 25.80
CA ASN A 229 -6.23 26.25 25.15
C ASN A 229 -5.61 25.82 23.81
N GLN A 230 -5.39 24.52 23.68
CA GLN A 230 -4.74 23.87 22.54
C GLN A 230 -5.70 22.94 21.77
N GLY A 231 -6.88 22.68 22.30
CA GLY A 231 -7.89 21.78 21.75
C GLY A 231 -7.86 20.37 22.35
N ALA A 232 -8.98 19.66 22.19
CA ALA A 232 -9.21 18.34 22.75
C ALA A 232 -8.23 17.28 22.22
N GLY A 233 -7.96 17.21 20.91
CA GLY A 233 -7.01 16.25 20.35
C GLY A 233 -5.59 16.34 20.93
N ARG A 234 -5.06 17.57 21.06
CA ARG A 234 -3.76 17.81 21.73
C ARG A 234 -3.79 17.41 23.19
N SER A 235 -4.86 17.76 23.90
CA SER A 235 -5.04 17.36 25.30
C SER A 235 -5.11 15.84 25.46
N ARG A 236 -5.77 15.14 24.54
CA ARG A 236 -5.82 13.67 24.51
C ARG A 236 -4.44 13.05 24.27
N ASN A 237 -3.62 13.62 23.39
CA ASN A 237 -2.24 13.16 23.17
C ASN A 237 -1.35 13.38 24.40
N ILE A 238 -1.44 14.56 25.04
CA ILE A 238 -0.71 14.88 26.27
C ILE A 238 -1.06 13.87 27.36
N GLY A 239 -2.36 13.62 27.57
CA GLY A 239 -2.81 12.68 28.59
C GLY A 239 -2.45 11.23 28.25
N ALA A 240 -2.47 10.84 26.97
CA ALA A 240 -2.05 9.52 26.53
C ALA A 240 -0.54 9.31 26.77
N ALA A 241 0.30 10.30 26.46
CA ALA A 241 1.76 10.25 26.66
C ALA A 241 2.14 10.13 28.16
N ALA A 242 1.44 10.90 29.01
CA ALA A 242 1.60 10.86 30.46
C ALA A 242 0.94 9.63 31.12
N GLY A 243 0.03 8.97 30.40
CA GLY A 243 -0.73 7.83 30.91
C GLY A 243 0.09 6.58 31.17
N LEU A 244 -0.47 5.71 32.01
CA LEU A 244 0.04 4.41 32.43
C LEU A 244 -0.75 3.25 31.80
N GLY A 245 -0.21 2.04 31.91
CA GLY A 245 -0.88 0.79 31.53
C GLY A 245 -0.99 0.52 30.02
N ARG A 246 -1.53 -0.65 29.66
CA ARG A 246 -1.54 -1.18 28.28
C ARG A 246 -2.72 -0.71 27.43
N TYR A 247 -3.79 -0.24 28.05
CA TYR A 247 -4.99 0.27 27.38
C TYR A 247 -5.15 1.78 27.58
N ILE A 248 -5.76 2.44 26.60
CA ILE A 248 -6.11 3.86 26.67
C ILE A 248 -7.60 4.00 26.36
N TRP A 249 -8.29 4.73 27.22
CA TRP A 249 -9.66 5.21 27.03
C TRP A 249 -9.66 6.73 26.96
N PHE A 250 -10.61 7.29 26.25
CA PHE A 250 -10.86 8.73 26.22
C PHE A 250 -12.24 8.99 26.80
N LEU A 251 -12.42 10.09 27.51
CA LEU A 251 -13.73 10.51 28.01
C LEU A 251 -13.78 12.03 28.03
N ASP A 252 -14.77 12.63 27.37
CA ASP A 252 -14.95 14.07 27.44
C ASP A 252 -15.52 14.47 28.81
N ALA A 253 -15.10 15.61 29.33
CA ALA A 253 -15.39 16.03 30.70
C ALA A 253 -16.89 16.33 30.98
N ASP A 254 -17.73 16.39 29.95
CA ASP A 254 -19.19 16.47 30.05
C ASP A 254 -19.91 15.14 29.82
N ASP A 255 -19.20 14.09 29.44
CA ASP A 255 -19.70 12.75 29.17
C ASP A 255 -19.44 11.80 30.34
N TYR A 256 -19.98 10.58 30.27
CA TYR A 256 -19.73 9.57 31.29
C TYR A 256 -19.83 8.12 30.78
N PHE A 257 -19.10 7.22 31.43
CA PHE A 257 -19.17 5.79 31.17
C PHE A 257 -20.31 5.12 31.94
N PHE A 258 -20.87 4.07 31.36
CA PHE A 258 -21.66 3.09 32.12
C PHE A 258 -20.72 2.05 32.73
N GLU A 259 -21.16 1.45 33.84
CA GLU A 259 -20.31 0.65 34.72
C GLU A 259 -19.60 -0.53 34.02
N ARG A 260 -20.18 -1.09 32.96
CA ARG A 260 -19.60 -2.24 32.23
C ARG A 260 -18.58 -1.84 31.17
N HIS A 261 -18.29 -0.55 30.97
CA HIS A 261 -17.43 -0.10 29.86
C HIS A 261 -16.05 -0.74 29.87
N PHE A 262 -15.32 -0.70 30.99
CA PHE A 262 -13.98 -1.30 31.09
C PHE A 262 -14.03 -2.82 31.03
N LEU A 263 -15.02 -3.44 31.68
CA LEU A 263 -15.21 -4.89 31.61
C LEU A 263 -15.39 -5.38 30.19
N LEU A 264 -16.24 -4.75 29.40
CA LEU A 264 -16.47 -5.18 28.03
C LEU A 264 -15.26 -4.88 27.13
N THR A 265 -14.71 -3.68 27.22
CA THR A 265 -13.64 -3.26 26.32
C THR A 265 -12.30 -3.96 26.60
N ALA A 266 -11.86 -4.01 27.87
CA ALA A 266 -10.60 -4.66 28.24
C ALA A 266 -10.66 -6.17 28.05
N THR A 267 -11.76 -6.82 28.46
CA THR A 267 -11.90 -8.27 28.30
C THR A 267 -11.87 -8.68 26.83
N VAL A 268 -12.55 -7.94 25.95
CA VAL A 268 -12.53 -8.24 24.52
C VAL A 268 -11.13 -8.06 23.92
N LEU A 269 -10.39 -7.02 24.31
CA LEU A 269 -9.00 -6.88 23.88
C LEU A 269 -8.12 -8.01 24.44
N ASP A 270 -8.26 -8.38 25.71
CA ASP A 270 -7.49 -9.48 26.30
C ASP A 270 -7.74 -10.81 25.58
N HIS A 271 -8.96 -11.07 25.12
CA HIS A 271 -9.33 -12.29 24.38
C HIS A 271 -9.15 -12.19 22.86
N THR A 272 -8.84 -11.00 22.34
CA THR A 272 -8.62 -10.74 20.92
C THR A 272 -7.25 -10.07 20.73
N PRO A 273 -6.14 -10.82 20.87
CA PRO A 273 -4.78 -10.26 20.76
C PRO A 273 -4.54 -9.57 19.41
N ASP A 274 -5.22 -10.03 18.35
CA ASP A 274 -5.10 -9.46 17.00
C ASP A 274 -5.87 -8.14 16.81
N ALA A 275 -6.73 -7.75 17.76
CA ALA A 275 -7.43 -6.47 17.71
C ALA A 275 -6.58 -5.37 18.34
N GLY A 276 -6.45 -4.25 17.63
CA GLY A 276 -5.82 -3.03 18.13
C GLY A 276 -6.72 -2.18 19.01
N PHE A 277 -8.05 -2.32 18.87
CA PHE A 277 -9.03 -1.52 19.59
C PHE A 277 -10.41 -2.16 19.66
N VAL A 278 -11.25 -1.65 20.56
CA VAL A 278 -12.66 -2.01 20.73
C VAL A 278 -13.49 -0.73 20.71
N ARG A 279 -14.63 -0.75 20.02
CA ARG A 279 -15.65 0.30 20.06
C ARG A 279 -16.96 -0.25 20.57
N THR A 280 -17.61 0.46 21.49
CA THR A 280 -18.93 0.09 22.02
C THR A 280 -20.05 0.94 21.42
N GLY A 281 -21.31 0.56 21.62
CA GLY A 281 -22.42 1.46 21.34
C GLY A 281 -22.37 2.71 22.21
N MET A 282 -23.06 3.76 21.78
CA MET A 282 -23.21 5.00 22.52
C MET A 282 -24.68 5.42 22.65
N ARG A 283 -25.00 6.12 23.74
CA ARG A 283 -26.30 6.75 23.98
C ARG A 283 -26.13 8.26 23.92
N PHE A 284 -26.93 8.93 23.09
CA PHE A 284 -26.98 10.39 23.05
C PHE A 284 -28.04 10.93 23.98
N ASP A 285 -27.73 12.02 24.67
CA ASP A 285 -28.73 12.73 25.44
C ASP A 285 -29.81 13.33 24.51
N SER A 286 -31.06 13.30 24.98
CA SER A 286 -32.23 13.96 24.38
C SER A 286 -32.66 13.54 22.96
N ILE A 287 -31.81 12.90 22.14
CA ILE A 287 -32.12 12.57 20.74
C ILE A 287 -31.82 11.14 20.34
N ASP A 288 -31.44 10.24 21.26
CA ASP A 288 -30.98 8.89 20.91
C ASP A 288 -31.94 8.14 19.97
N HIS A 289 -33.25 8.30 20.16
CA HIS A 289 -34.27 7.65 19.32
C HIS A 289 -34.52 8.38 17.99
N GLU A 290 -34.05 9.61 17.84
CA GLU A 290 -34.22 10.45 16.64
C GLU A 290 -33.02 10.36 15.69
N ILE A 291 -31.86 9.87 16.16
CA ILE A 291 -30.65 9.77 15.34
C ILE A 291 -30.83 8.74 14.23
N THR A 292 -30.62 9.18 13.00
CA THR A 292 -30.70 8.32 11.82
C THR A 292 -29.66 7.19 11.86
N PRO A 293 -29.91 6.02 11.25
CA PRO A 293 -28.96 4.91 11.22
C PRO A 293 -27.57 5.29 10.68
N ALA A 294 -27.52 6.14 9.65
CA ALA A 294 -26.27 6.61 9.04
C ALA A 294 -25.45 7.48 10.01
N TRP A 295 -26.09 8.40 10.74
CA TRP A 295 -25.42 9.21 11.75
C TRP A 295 -25.01 8.40 12.98
N ARG A 296 -25.82 7.41 13.38
CA ARG A 296 -25.48 6.49 14.46
C ARG A 296 -24.20 5.71 14.15
N GLU A 297 -24.12 5.14 12.95
CA GLU A 297 -22.93 4.41 12.51
C GLU A 297 -21.70 5.33 12.41
N ALA A 298 -21.84 6.50 11.80
CA ALA A 298 -20.73 7.44 11.67
C ALA A 298 -20.21 7.93 13.04
N SER A 299 -21.11 8.21 13.99
CA SER A 299 -20.75 8.65 15.34
C SER A 299 -20.00 7.54 16.10
N GLU A 300 -20.50 6.30 16.05
CA GLU A 300 -19.87 5.15 16.70
C GLU A 300 -18.48 4.82 16.15
N LEU A 301 -18.20 5.16 14.88
CA LEU A 301 -16.91 4.96 14.24
C LEU A 301 -15.91 6.10 14.47
N SER A 302 -16.38 7.30 14.82
CA SER A 302 -15.53 8.50 14.89
C SER A 302 -15.27 8.97 16.32
N TYR A 303 -16.29 9.06 17.17
CA TYR A 303 -16.12 9.70 18.47
C TYR A 303 -15.22 8.88 19.41
N PRO A 304 -14.45 9.50 20.30
CA PRO A 304 -13.41 8.81 21.04
C PRO A 304 -13.91 8.20 22.36
N CYS A 305 -15.02 8.65 22.94
CA CYS A 305 -15.43 8.16 24.27
C CYS A 305 -15.86 6.68 24.26
N ASN A 306 -16.36 6.14 23.15
CA ASN A 306 -16.73 4.71 23.06
C ASN A 306 -15.55 3.80 22.67
N LEU A 307 -14.32 4.33 22.60
CA LEU A 307 -13.14 3.64 22.13
C LEU A 307 -12.24 3.22 23.30
N CYS A 308 -11.80 1.96 23.26
CA CYS A 308 -10.64 1.48 24.00
C CYS A 308 -9.57 1.04 23.00
N VAL A 309 -8.34 1.52 23.15
CA VAL A 309 -7.23 1.22 22.23
C VAL A 309 -6.03 0.67 22.97
N ARG A 310 -5.30 -0.28 22.37
CA ARG A 310 -3.99 -0.67 22.87
C ARG A 310 -3.02 0.50 22.75
N ARG A 311 -2.25 0.76 23.81
CA ARG A 311 -1.24 1.83 23.83
C ARG A 311 -0.30 1.73 22.62
N VAL A 312 0.23 0.54 22.34
CA VAL A 312 1.11 0.32 21.18
C VAL A 312 0.48 0.72 19.84
N CYS A 313 -0.84 0.57 19.69
CA CYS A 313 -1.56 0.98 18.49
C CYS A 313 -1.71 2.51 18.42
N HIS A 314 -2.05 3.16 19.54
CA HIS A 314 -2.09 4.62 19.65
C HIS A 314 -0.73 5.26 19.29
N ASP A 315 0.35 4.73 19.87
CA ASP A 315 1.72 5.21 19.65
C ASP A 315 2.17 5.01 18.18
N MET A 316 1.71 3.92 17.55
CA MET A 316 2.00 3.63 16.16
C MET A 316 1.32 4.62 15.20
N ILE A 317 0.06 4.97 15.44
CA ILE A 317 -0.67 5.94 14.62
C ILE A 317 -0.30 7.40 14.94
N GLY A 318 0.46 7.64 15.99
CA GLY A 318 0.97 8.97 16.36
C GLY A 318 -0.07 9.88 17.01
N GLY A 319 -1.13 9.31 17.61
CA GLY A 319 -2.16 10.08 18.29
C GLY A 319 -3.10 10.87 17.37
N PHE A 320 -3.86 11.80 17.97
CA PHE A 320 -4.76 12.72 17.27
C PHE A 320 -3.95 13.77 16.50
N PRO A 321 -4.35 14.16 15.28
CA PRO A 321 -3.60 15.16 14.51
C PRO A 321 -3.68 16.55 15.16
N GLU A 322 -2.53 17.21 15.30
CA GLU A 322 -2.40 18.46 16.05
C GLU A 322 -2.20 19.71 15.17
N GLU A 323 -2.03 19.50 13.87
CA GLU A 323 -1.70 20.53 12.88
C GLU A 323 -2.94 21.31 12.41
N ALA A 324 -2.75 22.55 11.98
CA ALA A 324 -3.82 23.31 11.34
C ALA A 324 -4.24 22.62 10.03
N PRO A 325 -5.55 22.49 9.73
CA PRO A 325 -6.67 23.17 10.37
C PRO A 325 -7.42 22.33 11.43
N PHE A 326 -6.95 21.14 11.84
CA PHE A 326 -7.66 20.28 12.80
C PHE A 326 -8.02 20.99 14.11
N HIS A 327 -7.14 21.89 14.55
CA HIS A 327 -7.47 22.90 15.54
C HIS A 327 -7.49 24.30 14.88
N PRO A 328 -8.56 25.11 15.04
CA PRO A 328 -9.77 24.86 15.84
C PRO A 328 -10.93 24.17 15.07
N ALA A 329 -10.71 23.64 13.86
CA ALA A 329 -11.81 23.24 12.96
C ALA A 329 -12.50 21.88 13.27
N VAL A 330 -12.13 21.17 14.34
CA VAL A 330 -12.85 20.02 14.95
C VAL A 330 -13.16 18.86 13.98
N ALA A 331 -12.13 18.14 13.54
CA ALA A 331 -12.24 16.87 12.81
C ALA A 331 -11.11 15.87 13.14
N ASP A 332 -10.37 16.14 14.21
CA ASP A 332 -9.28 15.33 14.74
C ASP A 332 -9.74 13.92 15.12
N ASP A 333 -10.94 13.78 15.69
CA ASP A 333 -11.53 12.47 16.05
C ASP A 333 -11.79 11.57 14.83
N VAL A 334 -12.25 12.17 13.73
CA VAL A 334 -12.50 11.44 12.46
C VAL A 334 -11.18 10.97 11.85
N ALA A 335 -10.17 11.83 11.82
CA ALA A 335 -8.84 11.47 11.30
C ALA A 335 -8.15 10.42 12.17
N TYR A 336 -8.23 10.55 13.49
CA TYR A 336 -7.74 9.56 14.45
C TYR A 336 -8.42 8.20 14.27
N GLY A 337 -9.75 8.20 14.20
CA GLY A 337 -10.55 7.00 13.91
C GLY A 337 -10.14 6.35 12.60
N ARG A 338 -9.98 7.13 11.52
CA ARG A 338 -9.55 6.60 10.21
C ARG A 338 -8.14 6.02 10.24
N ALA A 339 -7.19 6.65 10.93
CA ALA A 339 -5.85 6.13 11.10
C ALA A 339 -5.86 4.76 11.79
N LEU A 340 -6.63 4.65 12.87
CA LEU A 340 -6.76 3.42 13.63
C LEU A 340 -7.39 2.29 12.82
N HIS A 341 -8.53 2.55 12.14
CA HIS A 341 -9.22 1.55 11.30
C HIS A 341 -8.44 1.19 10.03
N SER A 342 -7.55 2.06 9.55
CA SER A 342 -6.71 1.76 8.40
C SER A 342 -5.52 0.88 8.76
N MET A 343 -5.03 1.00 10.01
CA MET A 343 -3.83 0.29 10.45
C MET A 343 -4.14 -1.02 11.19
N PHE A 344 -5.25 -1.12 11.93
CA PHE A 344 -5.51 -2.24 12.83
C PHE A 344 -6.95 -2.77 12.74
N GLY A 345 -7.11 -4.07 12.98
CA GLY A 345 -8.42 -4.66 13.21
C GLY A 345 -9.02 -4.17 14.52
N GLY A 346 -10.34 -3.99 14.57
CA GLY A 346 -11.05 -3.61 15.79
C GLY A 346 -12.33 -4.42 15.98
N VAL A 347 -12.79 -4.53 17.22
CA VAL A 347 -14.04 -5.23 17.56
C VAL A 347 -15.14 -4.20 17.88
N ARG A 348 -16.34 -4.39 17.34
CA ARG A 348 -17.51 -3.56 17.67
C ARG A 348 -18.46 -4.32 18.58
N ILE A 349 -18.80 -3.71 19.71
CA ILE A 349 -19.76 -4.21 20.69
C ILE A 349 -21.02 -3.36 20.58
N ALA A 350 -22.17 -3.96 20.29
CA ALA A 350 -23.42 -3.22 20.14
C ALA A 350 -23.96 -2.64 21.46
N GLU A 351 -23.54 -3.18 22.61
CA GLU A 351 -23.94 -2.67 23.93
C GLU A 351 -23.53 -1.21 24.09
N LYS A 352 -24.50 -0.35 24.42
CA LYS A 352 -24.25 1.05 24.73
C LYS A 352 -23.60 1.13 26.09
N THR A 353 -22.37 1.63 26.15
CA THR A 353 -21.60 1.70 27.42
C THR A 353 -21.10 3.11 27.73
N VAL A 354 -21.47 4.10 26.91
CA VAL A 354 -21.06 5.49 27.06
C VAL A 354 -22.24 6.39 26.78
N HIS A 355 -22.34 7.47 27.54
CA HIS A 355 -23.32 8.52 27.37
C HIS A 355 -22.66 9.80 26.86
N TYR A 356 -23.23 10.36 25.79
CA TYR A 356 -22.82 11.65 25.22
C TYR A 356 -23.84 12.73 25.56
N THR A 357 -23.38 13.79 26.23
CA THR A 357 -24.22 14.91 26.67
C THR A 357 -24.34 15.96 25.57
N MET A 358 -25.57 16.44 25.32
CA MET A 358 -25.80 17.55 24.39
C MET A 358 -25.98 18.87 25.16
N ARG A 359 -24.92 19.69 25.20
CA ARG A 359 -24.96 21.03 25.79
C ARG A 359 -25.14 22.09 24.71
N ALA A 360 -25.85 23.18 25.02
CA ALA A 360 -26.13 24.25 24.06
C ALA A 360 -24.86 24.88 23.43
N ASP A 361 -23.72 24.81 24.13
CA ASP A 361 -22.43 25.35 23.72
C ASP A 361 -21.50 24.33 23.02
N ASN A 362 -21.83 23.03 23.03
CA ASN A 362 -20.97 21.99 22.49
C ASN A 362 -21.24 21.66 21.00
N ALA A 363 -20.30 20.94 20.38
CA ALA A 363 -20.37 20.62 18.94
C ALA A 363 -21.58 19.74 18.58
N LEU A 364 -21.99 18.86 19.50
CA LEU A 364 -23.10 17.94 19.31
C LEU A 364 -24.44 18.67 19.17
N ALA A 365 -24.69 19.70 19.98
CA ALA A 365 -25.91 20.50 19.85
C ALA A 365 -26.03 21.18 18.49
N ARG A 366 -24.91 21.64 17.91
CA ARG A 366 -24.89 22.23 16.55
C ARG A 366 -25.18 21.21 15.46
N GLN A 367 -24.87 19.93 15.69
CA GLN A 367 -25.10 18.83 14.75
C GLN A 367 -26.47 18.16 14.92
N ARG A 368 -27.24 18.51 15.96
CA ARG A 368 -28.54 17.88 16.25
C ARG A 368 -29.47 17.82 15.03
N GLN A 369 -29.66 18.96 14.35
CA GLN A 369 -30.57 19.02 13.19
C GLN A 369 -30.12 18.09 12.06
N THR A 370 -28.82 17.96 11.83
CA THR A 370 -28.29 17.09 10.76
C THR A 370 -28.37 15.62 11.14
N MET A 371 -28.17 15.30 12.42
CA MET A 371 -28.27 13.93 12.94
C MET A 371 -29.68 13.34 12.82
N THR A 372 -30.72 14.17 12.85
CA THR A 372 -32.13 13.77 12.85
C THR A 372 -32.88 14.02 11.53
N SER A 373 -32.38 14.89 10.64
CA SER A 373 -33.10 15.32 9.41
C SER A 373 -33.03 14.38 8.20
N GLY A 374 -32.45 13.18 8.34
CA GLY A 374 -32.32 12.20 7.25
C GLY A 374 -31.15 12.45 6.28
N ALA A 375 -30.47 13.61 6.38
CA ALA A 375 -29.28 13.92 5.61
C ALA A 375 -28.11 13.01 6.00
N LYS A 376 -27.41 12.41 5.03
CA LYS A 376 -26.25 11.55 5.35
C LYS A 376 -25.06 12.39 5.79
N PRO A 377 -24.20 11.87 6.70
CA PRO A 377 -22.97 12.54 7.11
C PRO A 377 -22.06 12.97 5.93
N THR A 378 -22.10 12.24 4.81
CA THR A 378 -21.29 12.47 3.60
C THR A 378 -21.92 13.41 2.57
N GLU A 379 -23.20 13.77 2.70
CA GLU A 379 -23.93 14.60 1.73
C GLU A 379 -23.69 16.10 1.94
N GLN A 380 -22.94 16.47 2.99
CA GLN A 380 -22.43 17.82 3.16
C GLN A 380 -21.20 18.03 2.27
N VAL A 381 -21.44 18.25 0.97
CA VAL A 381 -20.44 18.86 0.09
C VAL A 381 -20.23 20.27 0.59
N THR A 382 -19.27 20.45 1.49
CA THR A 382 -18.84 21.78 1.91
C THR A 382 -17.84 22.28 0.88
N SER A 383 -18.16 23.40 0.23
CA SER A 383 -17.23 24.19 -0.60
C SER A 383 -16.11 24.85 0.25
N ASP A 384 -15.96 24.44 1.50
CA ASP A 384 -15.05 25.02 2.47
C ASP A 384 -13.68 24.36 2.34
N SER A 385 -12.73 25.16 1.86
CA SER A 385 -11.31 24.81 1.72
C SER A 385 -10.69 24.15 2.96
N ARG A 386 -11.24 24.40 4.16
CA ARG A 386 -10.77 23.76 5.41
C ARG A 386 -11.01 22.25 5.43
N PHE A 387 -12.18 21.76 5.02
CA PHE A 387 -12.45 20.32 5.00
C PHE A 387 -11.64 19.59 3.91
N VAL A 388 -11.36 20.27 2.79
CA VAL A 388 -10.43 19.77 1.78
C VAL A 388 -9.01 19.65 2.35
N ALA A 389 -8.54 20.66 3.09
CA ALA A 389 -7.25 20.60 3.76
C ALA A 389 -7.19 19.49 4.83
N ILE A 390 -8.25 19.31 5.62
CA ILE A 390 -8.39 18.20 6.58
C ILE A 390 -8.26 16.85 5.89
N GLU A 391 -8.94 16.67 4.75
CA GLU A 391 -8.85 15.42 3.99
C GLU A 391 -7.43 15.18 3.45
N ILE A 392 -6.80 16.19 2.86
CA ILE A 392 -5.43 16.11 2.34
C ILE A 392 -4.45 15.72 3.44
N LEU A 393 -4.54 16.36 4.61
CA LEU A 393 -3.65 16.07 5.74
C LEU A 393 -3.93 14.67 6.32
N THR A 394 -5.19 14.25 6.39
CA THR A 394 -5.55 12.89 6.80
C THR A 394 -4.94 11.85 5.85
N GLN A 395 -5.03 12.06 4.53
CA GLN A 395 -4.44 11.16 3.54
C GLN A 395 -2.91 11.15 3.60
N ARG A 396 -2.28 12.31 3.80
CA ARG A 396 -0.84 12.43 4.01
C ARG A 396 -0.40 11.66 5.25
N HIS A 397 -1.13 11.78 6.35
CA HIS A 397 -0.86 11.04 7.58
C HIS A 397 -0.98 9.53 7.36
N LEU A 398 -2.07 9.07 6.74
CA LEU A 398 -2.25 7.65 6.39
C LEU A 398 -1.13 7.13 5.49
N HIS A 399 -0.65 7.93 4.54
CA HIS A 399 0.48 7.57 3.69
C HIS A 399 1.77 7.41 4.52
N ALA A 400 2.06 8.35 5.42
CA ALA A 400 3.22 8.27 6.31
C ALA A 400 3.14 7.05 7.25
N LEU A 401 1.95 6.74 7.77
CA LEU A 401 1.71 5.55 8.59
C LEU A 401 1.92 4.26 7.82
N ASN A 402 1.47 4.18 6.56
CA ASN A 402 1.75 3.03 5.70
C ASN A 402 3.26 2.85 5.47
N ALA A 403 3.99 3.94 5.22
CA ALA A 403 5.45 3.87 5.08
C ALA A 403 6.14 3.41 6.37
N ARG A 404 5.68 3.90 7.53
CA ARG A 404 6.18 3.47 8.85
C ARG A 404 5.86 2.01 9.14
N ARG A 405 4.64 1.56 8.83
CA ARG A 405 4.22 0.16 8.91
C ARG A 405 5.15 -0.72 8.09
N ASP A 406 5.37 -0.34 6.83
CA ASP A 406 6.18 -1.12 5.91
C ASP A 406 7.64 -1.19 6.37
N ALA A 407 8.17 -0.11 6.97
CA ALA A 407 9.48 -0.14 7.63
C ALA A 407 9.52 -1.12 8.80
N LEU A 408 8.55 -1.05 9.72
CA LEU A 408 8.50 -1.95 10.87
C LEU A 408 8.32 -3.43 10.47
N LEU A 409 7.54 -3.69 9.42
CA LEU A 409 7.37 -5.04 8.86
C LEU A 409 8.64 -5.56 8.19
N ARG A 410 9.41 -4.69 7.52
CA ARG A 410 10.72 -5.04 6.96
C ARG A 410 11.75 -5.33 8.05
N ASP A 411 11.79 -4.48 9.07
CA ASP A 411 12.84 -4.51 10.09
C ASP A 411 12.53 -5.49 11.24
N GLY A 412 11.34 -6.12 11.25
CA GLY A 412 10.89 -7.05 12.28
C GLY A 412 10.64 -6.40 13.66
N GLY A 413 10.52 -5.06 13.70
CA GLY A 413 10.47 -4.28 14.95
C GLY A 413 9.07 -4.10 15.55
N TRP A 414 8.03 -4.73 15.00
CA TRP A 414 6.66 -4.57 15.49
C TRP A 414 6.24 -5.70 16.43
N THR A 415 5.86 -5.35 17.65
CA THR A 415 5.43 -6.29 18.71
C THR A 415 3.95 -6.15 19.09
N GLY A 416 3.19 -5.31 18.39
CA GLY A 416 1.75 -5.13 18.63
C GLY A 416 0.87 -6.00 17.74
N PRO A 417 -0.46 -5.78 17.76
CA PRO A 417 -1.41 -6.51 16.92
C PRO A 417 -1.07 -6.41 15.42
N PRO A 418 -1.39 -7.43 14.62
CA PRO A 418 -1.06 -7.46 13.20
C PRO A 418 -1.67 -6.25 12.47
N PHE A 419 -0.87 -5.64 11.60
CA PHE A 419 -1.36 -4.57 10.75
C PHE A 419 -2.40 -5.10 9.75
N LEU A 420 -3.40 -4.28 9.46
CA LEU A 420 -4.25 -4.49 8.30
C LEU A 420 -3.41 -4.25 7.04
N THR A 421 -3.28 -5.30 6.24
CA THR A 421 -2.74 -5.17 4.89
C THR A 421 -3.82 -4.61 3.98
N ALA A 422 -3.42 -3.97 2.87
CA ALA A 422 -4.34 -3.41 1.87
C ALA A 422 -5.30 -4.45 1.21
N LYS A 423 -5.19 -5.73 1.59
CA LYS A 423 -6.20 -6.78 1.44
C LYS A 423 -6.40 -7.45 2.80
N GLY A 424 -7.38 -6.99 3.58
CA GLY A 424 -7.61 -7.44 4.95
C GLY A 424 -7.59 -8.97 5.11
N LYS A 425 -6.54 -9.46 5.79
CA LYS A 425 -6.54 -10.57 6.76
C LYS A 425 -5.23 -10.49 7.56
N ALA A 426 -5.36 -10.54 8.88
CA ALA A 426 -4.27 -10.70 9.84
C ALA A 426 -3.59 -12.07 9.63
N GLY A 427 -2.26 -12.09 9.66
CA GLY A 427 -1.46 -13.32 9.61
C GLY A 427 -0.71 -13.51 10.93
N GLY A 428 -0.97 -14.62 11.62
CA GLY A 428 -0.28 -15.07 12.82
C GLY A 428 -0.83 -16.44 13.28
N PRO A 429 0.00 -17.36 13.81
CA PRO A 429 -0.22 -18.80 13.71
C PRO A 429 -1.05 -19.38 14.86
N SER A 430 -1.75 -20.50 14.62
CA SER A 430 -2.27 -21.35 15.70
C SER A 430 -2.65 -22.74 15.18
N PRO A 431 -2.75 -23.76 16.07
CA PRO A 431 -1.79 -24.85 16.18
C PRO A 431 -2.30 -26.17 15.58
N THR A 432 -1.40 -27.13 15.45
CA THR A 432 -1.69 -28.55 15.21
C THR A 432 -2.80 -29.07 16.14
N PRO A 433 -3.66 -29.97 15.63
CA PRO A 433 -3.51 -31.37 16.04
C PRO A 433 -3.77 -32.43 14.95
N ALA A 434 -2.90 -33.44 14.99
CA ALA A 434 -3.12 -34.89 14.90
C ALA A 434 -4.09 -35.51 13.87
N ALA A 435 -3.47 -36.37 13.05
CA ALA A 435 -3.81 -37.77 12.78
C ALA A 435 -5.10 -38.13 12.01
N ASP A 436 -4.84 -38.57 10.77
CA ASP A 436 -5.23 -39.85 10.18
C ASP A 436 -6.73 -40.16 10.01
N LEU A 437 -7.14 -40.29 8.74
CA LEU A 437 -7.58 -41.58 8.18
C LEU A 437 -7.75 -41.45 6.65
N SER A 438 -7.15 -42.43 5.98
CA SER A 438 -7.16 -42.73 4.56
C SER A 438 -8.54 -42.81 3.90
N GLU A 439 -8.64 -42.42 2.64
CA GLU A 439 -8.81 -43.36 1.50
C GLU A 439 -8.87 -42.62 0.16
N SER A 440 -8.13 -43.15 -0.82
CA SER A 440 -8.12 -42.71 -2.21
C SER A 440 -9.31 -43.27 -3.00
N ARG A 441 -9.86 -42.52 -3.97
CA ARG A 441 -10.01 -42.93 -5.39
C ARG A 441 -10.80 -41.92 -6.25
N ASP A 442 -10.14 -41.50 -7.33
CA ASP A 442 -10.57 -41.34 -8.73
C ASP A 442 -11.94 -40.72 -9.12
N ALA A 443 -11.83 -39.62 -9.88
CA ALA A 443 -12.64 -39.20 -11.04
C ALA A 443 -14.13 -38.77 -10.83
N PRO A 444 -14.66 -37.89 -11.70
CA PRO A 444 -15.68 -36.91 -11.34
C PRO A 444 -17.09 -37.52 -11.33
N ARG A 445 -17.75 -37.51 -10.18
CA ARG A 445 -19.19 -37.78 -10.09
C ARG A 445 -20.01 -36.52 -10.34
N ALA A 446 -21.02 -36.68 -11.18
CA ALA A 446 -22.03 -35.69 -11.51
C ALA A 446 -22.68 -35.10 -10.24
N ILE A 447 -23.01 -33.82 -10.29
CA ILE A 447 -23.78 -33.14 -9.25
C ILE A 447 -25.23 -33.64 -9.37
N ASP A 448 -25.69 -34.41 -8.38
CA ASP A 448 -27.09 -34.81 -8.27
C ASP A 448 -28.01 -33.57 -8.15
N PRO A 449 -29.22 -33.60 -8.73
CA PRO A 449 -30.19 -32.54 -8.55
C PRO A 449 -30.59 -32.41 -7.08
N VAL A 450 -30.64 -31.17 -6.60
CA VAL A 450 -31.01 -30.79 -5.23
C VAL A 450 -32.31 -31.51 -4.81
N PRO A 451 -32.36 -32.18 -3.64
CA PRO A 451 -33.58 -32.86 -3.21
C PRO A 451 -34.72 -31.85 -2.96
N THR A 452 -35.81 -32.00 -3.71
CA THR A 452 -37.10 -31.38 -3.43
C THR A 452 -37.88 -32.26 -2.46
N ALA A 453 -37.71 -32.04 -1.16
CA ALA A 453 -38.64 -32.52 -0.14
C ALA A 453 -38.74 -31.48 1.01
N PRO A 454 -39.94 -31.11 1.48
CA PRO A 454 -40.10 -30.11 2.53
C PRO A 454 -39.79 -30.72 3.90
N LEU A 455 -38.84 -30.10 4.62
CA LEU A 455 -38.57 -30.41 6.03
C LEU A 455 -39.55 -29.66 6.95
N PRO A 456 -39.93 -30.23 8.10
CA PRO A 456 -40.96 -29.68 8.98
C PRO A 456 -40.49 -28.39 9.66
N ILE A 457 -41.40 -27.42 9.72
CA ILE A 457 -41.20 -26.08 10.27
C ILE A 457 -41.09 -26.16 11.80
N ALA A 458 -39.96 -25.72 12.35
CA ALA A 458 -39.80 -25.40 13.76
C ALA A 458 -39.83 -23.86 13.95
N PRO A 459 -40.45 -23.32 15.01
CA PRO A 459 -40.56 -21.88 15.23
C PRO A 459 -39.21 -21.30 15.68
N GLY A 460 -38.59 -20.52 14.79
CA GLY A 460 -37.35 -19.79 15.04
C GLY A 460 -36.47 -19.71 13.79
N ALA A 461 -36.95 -19.05 12.73
CA ALA A 461 -36.22 -18.96 11.46
C ALA A 461 -34.86 -18.26 11.65
N ILE A 462 -33.77 -19.00 11.50
CA ILE A 462 -32.40 -18.46 11.51
C ILE A 462 -32.29 -17.46 10.34
N ASN A 463 -32.08 -16.18 10.64
CA ASN A 463 -31.87 -15.18 9.59
C ASN A 463 -30.48 -15.36 8.98
N LEU A 464 -30.37 -16.18 7.94
CA LEU A 464 -29.11 -16.52 7.29
C LEU A 464 -28.37 -15.29 6.70
N VAL A 465 -29.08 -14.22 6.33
CA VAL A 465 -28.45 -12.96 5.93
C VAL A 465 -27.80 -12.25 7.13
N ALA A 466 -28.39 -12.33 8.31
CA ALA A 466 -27.76 -11.84 9.54
C ALA A 466 -26.53 -12.67 9.92
N VAL A 467 -26.61 -14.00 9.82
CA VAL A 467 -25.46 -14.91 9.99
C VAL A 467 -24.34 -14.57 9.02
N ALA A 468 -24.68 -14.23 7.77
CA ALA A 468 -23.70 -13.79 6.80
C ALA A 468 -23.05 -12.46 7.17
N LYS A 469 -23.84 -11.46 7.60
CA LYS A 469 -23.32 -10.15 8.05
C LYS A 469 -22.39 -10.31 9.25
N GLU A 470 -22.74 -11.16 10.21
CA GLU A 470 -21.89 -11.54 11.35
C GLU A 470 -20.60 -12.22 10.90
N ALA A 471 -20.68 -13.16 9.95
CA ALA A 471 -19.52 -13.86 9.43
C ALA A 471 -18.60 -12.93 8.60
N ILE A 472 -19.14 -11.93 7.90
CA ILE A 472 -18.36 -10.87 7.23
C ILE A 472 -17.62 -10.04 8.28
N GLN A 473 -18.31 -9.62 9.35
CA GLN A 473 -17.72 -8.84 10.44
C GLN A 473 -16.65 -9.63 11.20
N SER A 474 -16.84 -10.94 11.36
CA SER A 474 -15.92 -11.85 12.03
C SER A 474 -14.76 -12.34 11.15
N GLY A 475 -14.58 -11.80 9.94
CA GLY A 475 -13.49 -12.20 9.05
C GLY A 475 -13.58 -13.64 8.52
N GLN A 476 -14.79 -14.22 8.53
CA GLN A 476 -15.10 -15.59 8.07
C GLN A 476 -15.82 -15.55 6.70
N PRO A 477 -15.13 -15.20 5.61
CA PRO A 477 -15.76 -14.98 4.30
C PRO A 477 -16.43 -16.22 3.72
N ASP A 478 -15.92 -17.42 4.02
CA ASP A 478 -16.48 -18.68 3.53
C ASP A 478 -17.81 -19.02 4.21
N ARG A 479 -17.88 -18.80 5.51
CA ARG A 479 -19.12 -18.93 6.28
C ARG A 479 -20.17 -17.92 5.82
N ALA A 480 -19.75 -16.69 5.54
CA ALA A 480 -20.64 -15.66 5.00
C ALA A 480 -21.18 -16.02 3.60
N VAL A 481 -20.31 -16.51 2.71
CA VAL A 481 -20.73 -16.99 1.39
C VAL A 481 -21.68 -18.16 1.51
N ALA A 482 -21.41 -19.15 2.38
CA ALA A 482 -22.29 -20.30 2.60
C ALA A 482 -23.66 -19.87 3.14
N ALA A 483 -23.69 -18.96 4.12
CA ALA A 483 -24.92 -18.43 4.68
C ALA A 483 -25.76 -17.66 3.65
N LEU A 484 -25.14 -16.80 2.82
CA LEU A 484 -25.84 -16.08 1.75
C LEU A 484 -26.31 -17.01 0.63
N THR A 485 -25.51 -18.01 0.27
CA THR A 485 -25.89 -19.02 -0.74
C THR A 485 -27.09 -19.82 -0.26
N ARG A 486 -27.10 -20.21 1.02
CA ARG A 486 -28.24 -20.91 1.62
C ARG A 486 -29.45 -20.00 1.76
N ALA A 487 -29.30 -18.74 2.15
CA ALA A 487 -30.39 -17.77 2.20
C ALA A 487 -31.05 -17.58 0.83
N ALA A 488 -30.24 -17.52 -0.22
CA ALA A 488 -30.68 -17.42 -1.61
C ALA A 488 -31.32 -18.71 -2.15
N ALA A 489 -30.97 -19.87 -1.58
CA ALA A 489 -31.60 -21.14 -1.92
C ALA A 489 -32.94 -21.36 -1.17
N GLU A 490 -33.01 -20.95 0.10
CA GLU A 490 -34.23 -21.04 0.92
C GLU A 490 -35.33 -20.07 0.45
N ASP A 491 -34.94 -18.87 0.00
CA ASP A 491 -35.84 -17.93 -0.67
C ASP A 491 -35.17 -17.35 -1.92
N PRO A 492 -35.37 -17.98 -3.10
CA PRO A 492 -34.85 -17.49 -4.36
C PRO A 492 -35.36 -16.09 -4.76
N GLY A 493 -36.48 -15.63 -4.18
CA GLY A 493 -37.04 -14.28 -4.38
C GLY A 493 -36.39 -13.21 -3.50
N ARG A 494 -35.57 -13.59 -2.51
CA ARG A 494 -34.90 -12.66 -1.59
C ARG A 494 -33.73 -11.95 -2.25
N THR A 495 -34.00 -10.86 -2.94
CA THR A 495 -33.01 -10.04 -3.65
C THR A 495 -31.85 -9.56 -2.79
N GLU A 496 -32.09 -9.23 -1.51
CA GLU A 496 -31.03 -8.82 -0.57
C GLU A 496 -29.93 -9.89 -0.47
N ALA A 497 -30.30 -11.18 -0.38
CA ALA A 497 -29.34 -12.27 -0.26
C ALA A 497 -28.49 -12.41 -1.52
N TRP A 498 -29.10 -12.31 -2.71
CA TRP A 498 -28.38 -12.34 -3.98
C TRP A 498 -27.47 -11.13 -4.18
N PHE A 499 -27.90 -9.94 -3.77
CA PHE A 499 -27.10 -8.73 -3.92
C PHE A 499 -25.85 -8.75 -3.01
N GLU A 500 -26.04 -9.10 -1.73
CA GLU A 500 -24.93 -9.25 -0.78
C GLU A 500 -23.98 -10.39 -1.17
N LEU A 501 -24.52 -11.50 -1.69
CA LEU A 501 -23.71 -12.59 -2.24
C LEU A 501 -22.87 -12.11 -3.41
N GLY A 502 -23.44 -11.32 -4.32
CA GLY A 502 -22.75 -10.74 -5.46
C GLY A 502 -21.59 -9.83 -5.04
N LEU A 503 -21.82 -8.91 -4.10
CA LEU A 503 -20.79 -8.02 -3.57
C LEU A 503 -19.67 -8.77 -2.85
N LEU A 504 -20.03 -9.71 -1.96
CA LEU A 504 -19.07 -10.50 -1.22
C LEU A 504 -18.26 -11.41 -2.14
N ALA A 505 -18.91 -12.11 -3.07
CA ALA A 505 -18.25 -12.97 -4.04
C ALA A 505 -17.29 -12.17 -4.93
N HIS A 506 -17.69 -10.97 -5.37
CA HIS A 506 -16.81 -10.10 -6.15
C HIS A 506 -15.57 -9.67 -5.35
N ARG A 507 -15.76 -9.25 -4.09
CA ARG A 507 -14.66 -8.90 -3.18
C ARG A 507 -13.69 -10.06 -2.96
N LEU A 508 -14.22 -11.28 -2.90
CA LEU A 508 -13.45 -12.52 -2.74
C LEU A 508 -12.92 -13.10 -4.07
N ARG A 509 -13.10 -12.41 -5.20
CA ARG A 509 -12.67 -12.88 -6.53
C ARG A 509 -13.30 -14.22 -6.94
N ARG A 510 -14.50 -14.50 -6.43
CA ARG A 510 -15.34 -15.64 -6.81
C ARG A 510 -16.22 -15.24 -7.99
N ASP A 511 -15.60 -14.96 -9.12
CA ASP A 511 -16.21 -14.25 -10.24
C ASP A 511 -17.44 -14.97 -10.81
N ARG A 512 -17.42 -16.31 -10.88
CA ARG A 512 -18.60 -17.12 -11.30
C ARG A 512 -19.79 -16.95 -10.37
N LEU A 513 -19.55 -16.95 -9.06
CA LEU A 513 -20.59 -16.80 -8.05
C LEU A 513 -21.14 -15.38 -8.06
N ALA A 514 -20.27 -14.37 -8.18
CA ALA A 514 -20.67 -12.97 -8.31
C ALA A 514 -21.53 -12.73 -9.56
N LEU A 515 -21.12 -13.29 -10.71
CA LEU A 515 -21.85 -13.22 -11.97
C LEU A 515 -23.25 -13.85 -11.85
N GLY A 516 -23.33 -15.05 -11.25
CA GLY A 516 -24.60 -15.73 -11.01
C GLY A 516 -25.54 -14.93 -10.09
N ALA A 517 -24.99 -14.38 -9.01
CA ALA A 517 -25.75 -13.63 -8.01
C ALA A 517 -26.29 -12.29 -8.55
N PHE A 518 -25.45 -11.47 -9.22
CA PHE A 518 -25.95 -10.25 -9.87
C PHE A 518 -26.90 -10.56 -11.04
N GLY A 519 -26.71 -11.68 -11.73
CA GLY A 519 -27.67 -12.19 -12.73
C GLY A 519 -29.03 -12.50 -12.12
N ALA A 520 -29.08 -13.04 -10.90
CA ALA A 520 -30.33 -13.28 -10.17
C ALA A 520 -31.00 -11.94 -9.77
N VAL A 521 -30.25 -10.99 -9.20
CA VAL A 521 -30.78 -9.65 -8.86
C VAL A 521 -31.38 -8.96 -10.09
N ALA A 522 -30.71 -9.01 -11.25
CA ALA A 522 -31.19 -8.40 -12.48
C ALA A 522 -32.48 -9.06 -13.04
N ARG A 523 -32.69 -10.37 -12.78
CA ARG A 523 -33.94 -11.07 -13.14
C ARG A 523 -35.08 -10.77 -12.18
N LEU A 524 -34.80 -10.73 -10.87
CA LEU A 524 -35.79 -10.45 -9.83
C LEU A 524 -36.26 -8.99 -9.85
N HIS A 525 -35.35 -8.06 -10.18
CA HIS A 525 -35.66 -6.64 -10.35
C HIS A 525 -35.17 -6.11 -11.70
N PRO A 526 -35.90 -6.37 -12.81
CA PRO A 526 -35.51 -5.93 -14.14
C PRO A 526 -35.39 -4.41 -14.32
N GLY A 527 -35.97 -3.63 -13.39
CA GLY A 527 -35.90 -2.17 -13.34
C GLY A 527 -34.72 -1.60 -12.53
N ALA A 528 -33.94 -2.42 -11.82
CA ALA A 528 -32.84 -1.96 -10.99
C ALA A 528 -31.57 -1.70 -11.84
N ALA A 529 -31.33 -0.44 -12.22
CA ALA A 529 -30.19 -0.05 -13.07
C ALA A 529 -28.82 -0.48 -12.50
N ALA A 530 -28.63 -0.37 -11.18
CA ALA A 530 -27.40 -0.77 -10.49
C ALA A 530 -27.07 -2.28 -10.65
N ALA A 531 -28.09 -3.14 -10.68
CA ALA A 531 -27.91 -4.58 -10.86
C ALA A 531 -27.37 -4.92 -12.26
N TRP A 532 -27.92 -4.27 -13.29
CA TRP A 532 -27.45 -4.37 -14.67
C TRP A 532 -26.04 -3.80 -14.84
N CYS A 533 -25.72 -2.68 -14.16
CA CYS A 533 -24.38 -2.11 -14.16
C CYS A 533 -23.36 -3.06 -13.51
N ASN A 534 -23.67 -3.63 -12.35
CA ASN A 534 -22.77 -4.57 -11.66
C ASN A 534 -22.56 -5.85 -12.46
N LEU A 535 -23.63 -6.41 -13.04
CA LEU A 535 -23.52 -7.56 -13.96
C LEU A 535 -22.65 -7.24 -15.18
N GLY A 536 -22.86 -6.06 -15.79
CA GLY A 536 -22.03 -5.56 -16.87
C GLY A 536 -20.56 -5.41 -16.47
N SER A 537 -20.29 -4.87 -15.28
CA SER A 537 -18.94 -4.75 -14.73
C SER A 537 -18.26 -6.10 -14.52
N MET A 538 -18.98 -7.11 -14.01
CA MET A 538 -18.44 -8.47 -13.87
C MET A 538 -18.09 -9.08 -15.22
N LEU A 539 -18.95 -8.90 -16.22
CA LEU A 539 -18.71 -9.38 -17.58
C LEU A 539 -17.52 -8.65 -18.23
N VAL A 540 -17.34 -7.35 -18.00
CA VAL A 540 -16.15 -6.62 -18.44
C VAL A 540 -14.89 -7.16 -17.76
N GLY A 541 -14.94 -7.41 -16.45
CA GLY A 541 -13.82 -8.01 -15.71
C GLY A 541 -13.46 -9.43 -16.16
N ALA A 542 -14.45 -10.17 -16.67
CA ALA A 542 -14.29 -11.50 -17.23
C ALA A 542 -13.96 -11.52 -18.74
N ASP A 543 -13.61 -10.37 -19.34
CA ASP A 543 -13.33 -10.23 -20.79
C ASP A 543 -14.52 -10.58 -21.71
N ALA A 544 -15.72 -10.78 -21.15
CA ALA A 544 -16.95 -11.12 -21.85
C ALA A 544 -17.67 -9.87 -22.39
N HIS A 545 -16.96 -9.03 -23.12
CA HIS A 545 -17.42 -7.70 -23.55
C HIS A 545 -18.69 -7.73 -24.42
N ALA A 546 -18.81 -8.71 -25.33
CA ALA A 546 -20.00 -8.88 -26.16
C ALA A 546 -21.27 -9.12 -25.33
N GLN A 547 -21.13 -9.81 -24.20
CA GLN A 547 -22.24 -10.02 -23.27
C GLN A 547 -22.47 -8.81 -22.36
N ALA A 548 -21.41 -8.06 -22.01
CA ALA A 548 -21.49 -6.88 -21.14
C ALA A 548 -22.26 -5.71 -21.78
N VAL A 549 -22.00 -5.41 -23.05
CA VAL A 549 -22.60 -4.27 -23.78
C VAL A 549 -24.13 -4.18 -23.63
N PRO A 550 -24.93 -5.22 -23.92
CA PRO A 550 -26.39 -5.13 -23.77
C PRO A 550 -26.83 -4.93 -22.31
N ARG A 551 -26.08 -5.41 -21.31
CA ARG A 551 -26.40 -5.22 -19.88
C ARG A 551 -26.13 -3.78 -19.45
N LEU A 552 -25.01 -3.21 -19.89
CA LEU A 552 -24.65 -1.82 -19.63
C LEU A 552 -25.61 -0.85 -20.34
N ARG A 553 -26.00 -1.14 -21.58
CA ARG A 553 -27.05 -0.38 -22.28
C ARG A 553 -28.38 -0.42 -21.53
N ARG A 554 -28.80 -1.59 -21.02
CA ARG A 554 -30.01 -1.71 -20.20
C ARG A 554 -29.92 -0.86 -18.94
N ALA A 555 -28.79 -0.85 -18.25
CA ALA A 555 -28.57 0.01 -17.08
C ALA A 555 -28.76 1.50 -17.42
N LEU A 556 -28.20 1.95 -18.55
CA LEU A 556 -28.30 3.33 -19.02
C LEU A 556 -29.69 3.70 -19.54
N THR A 557 -30.46 2.76 -20.10
CA THR A 557 -31.88 2.98 -20.43
C THR A 557 -32.73 3.19 -19.19
N LEU A 558 -32.44 2.45 -18.11
CA LEU A 558 -33.18 2.54 -16.85
C LEU A 558 -32.80 3.78 -16.05
N GLN A 559 -31.53 4.16 -16.08
CA GLN A 559 -31.02 5.35 -15.40
C GLN A 559 -29.99 6.05 -16.30
N PRO A 560 -30.44 7.03 -17.11
CA PRO A 560 -29.54 7.91 -17.83
C PRO A 560 -28.62 8.65 -16.86
N GLY A 561 -27.34 8.79 -17.19
CA GLY A 561 -26.36 9.51 -16.35
C GLY A 561 -25.58 8.64 -15.36
N LEU A 562 -25.72 7.31 -15.38
CA LEU A 562 -24.83 6.41 -14.64
C LEU A 562 -23.42 6.42 -15.25
N THR A 563 -22.55 7.33 -14.80
CA THR A 563 -21.18 7.53 -15.30
C THR A 563 -20.39 6.22 -15.34
N ASN A 564 -20.46 5.37 -14.31
CA ASN A 564 -19.73 4.10 -14.30
C ASN A 564 -20.21 3.12 -15.39
N ALA A 565 -21.53 3.00 -15.62
CA ALA A 565 -22.07 2.15 -16.69
C ALA A 565 -21.68 2.68 -18.07
N GLN A 566 -21.67 4.01 -18.22
CA GLN A 566 -21.29 4.74 -19.42
C GLN A 566 -19.80 4.52 -19.76
N THR A 567 -18.91 4.63 -18.76
CA THR A 567 -17.47 4.30 -18.89
C THR A 567 -17.25 2.85 -19.29
N LEU A 568 -17.89 1.91 -18.58
CA LEU A 568 -17.74 0.48 -18.84
C LEU A 568 -18.24 0.11 -20.25
N LEU A 569 -19.31 0.77 -20.73
CA LEU A 569 -19.81 0.57 -22.09
C LEU A 569 -18.78 1.05 -23.12
N GLY A 570 -18.19 2.22 -22.89
CA GLY A 570 -17.10 2.74 -23.71
C GLY A 570 -15.92 1.79 -23.79
N ARG A 571 -15.42 1.32 -22.63
CA ARG A 571 -14.33 0.32 -22.55
C ARG A 571 -14.67 -0.99 -23.26
N ALA A 572 -15.88 -1.53 -23.03
CA ALA A 572 -16.33 -2.77 -23.65
C ALA A 572 -16.47 -2.64 -25.18
N SER A 573 -17.01 -1.54 -25.69
CA SER A 573 -17.12 -1.28 -27.12
C SER A 573 -15.75 -1.18 -27.80
N ARG A 574 -14.78 -0.48 -27.19
CA ARG A 574 -13.40 -0.43 -27.72
C ARG A 574 -12.76 -1.81 -27.77
N ARG A 575 -12.96 -2.62 -26.73
CA ARG A 575 -12.46 -4.01 -26.70
C ARG A 575 -13.05 -4.91 -27.78
N LEU A 576 -14.24 -4.58 -28.29
CA LEU A 576 -14.88 -5.23 -29.43
C LEU A 576 -14.49 -4.63 -30.80
N GLY A 577 -13.50 -3.72 -30.85
CA GLY A 577 -13.08 -3.03 -32.09
C GLY A 577 -14.04 -1.92 -32.53
N GLN A 578 -14.99 -1.51 -31.69
CA GLN A 578 -15.95 -0.45 -32.00
C GLN A 578 -15.42 0.90 -31.50
N ASP A 579 -14.21 1.29 -31.91
CA ASP A 579 -13.49 2.42 -31.30
C ASP A 579 -14.24 3.75 -31.38
N ARG A 580 -14.89 4.05 -32.51
CA ARG A 580 -15.72 5.26 -32.65
C ARG A 580 -16.90 5.29 -31.68
N GLN A 581 -17.56 4.16 -31.47
CA GLN A 581 -18.66 4.08 -30.51
C GLN A 581 -18.10 4.22 -29.09
N GLY A 582 -17.03 3.50 -28.79
CA GLY A 582 -16.37 3.53 -27.50
C GLY A 582 -15.93 4.94 -27.09
N ALA A 583 -15.29 5.67 -27.99
CA ALA A 583 -14.89 7.07 -27.78
C ALA A 583 -16.09 7.96 -27.43
N ARG A 584 -17.19 7.88 -28.20
CA ARG A 584 -18.41 8.66 -27.92
C ARG A 584 -18.98 8.37 -26.54
N GLU A 585 -18.98 7.10 -26.11
CA GLU A 585 -19.49 6.75 -24.78
C GLU A 585 -18.56 7.21 -23.65
N LEU A 586 -17.24 7.18 -23.86
CA LEU A 586 -16.26 7.71 -22.91
C LEU A 586 -16.34 9.24 -22.80
N GLU A 587 -16.49 9.96 -23.92
CA GLU A 587 -16.70 11.41 -23.92
C GLU A 587 -17.99 11.81 -23.21
N ARG A 588 -19.06 11.01 -23.36
CA ARG A 588 -20.30 11.20 -22.57
C ARG A 588 -20.04 11.01 -21.08
N ALA A 589 -19.30 9.97 -20.69
CA ALA A 589 -18.92 9.76 -19.29
C ALA A 589 -18.08 10.93 -18.76
N LEU A 590 -17.13 11.43 -19.55
CA LEU A 590 -16.28 12.56 -19.18
C LEU A 590 -17.07 13.87 -19.03
N ARG A 591 -18.10 14.11 -19.85
CA ARG A 591 -19.00 15.26 -19.65
C ARG A 591 -19.81 15.18 -18.36
N LEU A 592 -20.16 13.98 -17.92
CA LEU A 592 -20.88 13.75 -16.66
C LEU A 592 -19.95 13.88 -15.44
N ASP A 593 -18.67 13.54 -15.60
CA ASP A 593 -17.66 13.60 -14.54
C ASP A 593 -16.29 14.08 -15.08
N PRO A 594 -16.10 15.40 -15.25
CA PRO A 594 -14.91 15.97 -15.89
C PRO A 594 -13.62 15.83 -15.08
N MET A 595 -13.74 15.60 -13.77
CA MET A 595 -12.63 15.60 -12.81
C MET A 595 -12.02 14.22 -12.57
N ARG A 596 -12.45 13.20 -13.33
CA ARG A 596 -11.87 11.86 -13.23
C ARG A 596 -10.61 11.67 -14.06
N PRO A 597 -9.44 11.44 -13.43
CA PRO A 597 -8.19 11.26 -14.16
C PRO A 597 -8.19 9.98 -14.99
N ASP A 598 -8.82 8.90 -14.52
CA ASP A 598 -8.89 7.62 -15.24
C ASP A 598 -9.77 7.69 -16.50
N LEU A 599 -10.86 8.48 -16.47
CA LEU A 599 -11.68 8.72 -17.67
C LEU A 599 -10.96 9.55 -18.72
N ASN A 600 -10.17 10.54 -18.30
CA ASN A 600 -9.32 11.30 -19.21
C ASN A 600 -8.26 10.39 -19.86
N ALA A 601 -7.66 9.46 -19.12
CA ALA A 601 -6.75 8.46 -19.69
C ALA A 601 -7.47 7.54 -20.71
N ASP A 602 -8.66 7.04 -20.39
CA ASP A 602 -9.45 6.22 -21.32
C ASP A 602 -9.82 6.97 -22.61
N CYS A 603 -10.12 8.27 -22.51
CA CYS A 603 -10.41 9.13 -23.66
C CYS A 603 -9.15 9.36 -24.50
N ALA A 604 -7.98 9.54 -23.87
CA ALA A 604 -6.72 9.64 -24.59
C ALA A 604 -6.41 8.37 -25.39
N ASP A 605 -6.56 7.20 -24.77
CA ASP A 605 -6.41 5.91 -25.43
C ASP A 605 -7.41 5.75 -26.59
N ALA A 606 -8.64 6.27 -26.44
CA ALA A 606 -9.67 6.19 -27.48
C ALA A 606 -9.35 7.11 -28.66
N ALA A 607 -8.86 8.31 -28.40
CA ALA A 607 -8.40 9.25 -29.42
C ALA A 607 -7.21 8.66 -30.21
N LEU A 608 -6.25 8.00 -29.53
CA LEU A 608 -5.16 7.29 -30.20
C LEU A 608 -5.65 6.20 -31.14
N ALA A 609 -6.62 5.38 -30.71
CA ALA A 609 -7.20 4.34 -31.55
C ALA A 609 -7.92 4.90 -32.79
N LEU A 610 -8.38 6.14 -32.73
CA LEU A 610 -8.99 6.85 -33.86
C LEU A 610 -7.97 7.61 -34.72
N GLY A 611 -6.68 7.59 -34.36
CA GLY A 611 -5.61 8.31 -35.05
C GLY A 611 -5.50 9.79 -34.68
N ASP A 612 -6.23 10.26 -33.67
CA ASP A 612 -6.17 11.65 -33.19
C ASP A 612 -5.18 11.78 -32.01
N ALA A 613 -3.90 11.75 -32.36
CA ALA A 613 -2.82 11.85 -31.36
C ALA A 613 -2.79 13.22 -30.65
N ALA A 614 -3.29 14.29 -31.29
CA ALA A 614 -3.35 15.62 -30.69
C ALA A 614 -4.40 15.68 -29.56
N ALA A 615 -5.62 15.20 -29.83
CA ALA A 615 -6.64 15.08 -28.79
C ALA A 615 -6.21 14.13 -27.66
N ALA A 616 -5.49 13.06 -28.01
CA ALA A 616 -4.94 12.14 -27.02
C ALA A 616 -3.97 12.81 -26.04
N VAL A 617 -3.06 13.65 -26.53
CA VAL A 617 -2.15 14.41 -25.65
C VAL A 617 -2.91 15.32 -24.71
N GLU A 618 -3.96 16.00 -25.18
CA GLU A 618 -4.74 16.91 -24.32
C GLU A 618 -5.48 16.17 -23.21
N HIS A 619 -6.14 15.06 -23.54
CA HIS A 619 -6.76 14.19 -22.55
C HIS A 619 -5.74 13.57 -21.59
N ALA A 620 -4.60 13.09 -22.08
CA ALA A 620 -3.58 12.48 -21.23
C ALA A 620 -2.91 13.50 -20.30
N ARG A 621 -2.67 14.74 -20.77
CA ARG A 621 -2.20 15.83 -19.92
C ARG A 621 -3.21 16.18 -18.83
N GLN A 622 -4.51 16.18 -19.16
CA GLN A 622 -5.55 16.38 -18.14
C GLN A 622 -5.57 15.22 -17.14
N ALA A 623 -5.42 13.97 -17.59
CA ALA A 623 -5.30 12.81 -16.70
C ALA A 623 -4.13 12.95 -15.72
N VAL A 624 -2.95 13.34 -16.20
CA VAL A 624 -1.75 13.56 -15.39
C VAL A 624 -1.89 14.77 -14.46
N ARG A 625 -2.55 15.86 -14.90
CA ARG A 625 -2.83 17.02 -14.03
C ARG A 625 -3.75 16.66 -12.87
N LEU A 626 -4.81 15.90 -13.14
CA LEU A 626 -5.81 15.51 -12.16
C LEU A 626 -5.31 14.38 -11.24
N GLY A 627 -4.47 13.49 -11.76
CA GLY A 627 -3.87 12.38 -11.02
C GLY A 627 -2.39 12.24 -11.35
N PRO A 628 -1.49 12.99 -10.68
CA PRO A 628 -0.05 12.97 -10.97
C PRO A 628 0.60 11.59 -10.79
N GLU A 629 0.03 10.73 -9.94
CA GLU A 629 0.49 9.36 -9.68
C GLU A 629 -0.30 8.30 -10.47
N LEU A 630 -1.09 8.70 -11.47
CA LEU A 630 -1.89 7.76 -12.27
C LEU A 630 -1.03 7.15 -13.40
N TYR A 631 -0.71 5.86 -13.27
CA TYR A 631 0.01 5.08 -14.30
C TYR A 631 -0.60 5.25 -15.71
N ASN A 632 -1.91 5.02 -15.86
CA ASN A 632 -2.58 5.07 -17.17
C ASN A 632 -2.51 6.47 -17.81
N GLY A 633 -2.47 7.56 -17.01
CA GLY A 633 -2.35 8.92 -17.53
C GLY A 633 -0.98 9.16 -18.18
N HIS A 634 0.10 8.75 -17.50
CA HIS A 634 1.46 8.86 -18.04
C HIS A 634 1.70 7.90 -19.21
N ALA A 635 1.13 6.70 -19.16
CA ALA A 635 1.20 5.74 -20.26
C ALA A 635 0.51 6.28 -21.52
N ALA A 636 -0.73 6.77 -21.41
CA ALA A 636 -1.46 7.36 -22.52
C ALA A 636 -0.72 8.59 -23.10
N LEU A 637 -0.12 9.42 -22.23
CA LEU A 637 0.68 10.57 -22.67
C LEU A 637 1.89 10.11 -23.47
N ALA A 638 2.58 9.07 -23.01
CA ALA A 638 3.75 8.53 -23.70
C ALA A 638 3.37 7.96 -25.08
N GLU A 639 2.31 7.15 -25.18
CA GLU A 639 1.83 6.62 -26.46
C GLU A 639 1.44 7.74 -27.44
N ALA A 640 0.76 8.78 -26.94
CA ALA A 640 0.37 9.92 -27.76
C ALA A 640 1.57 10.73 -28.26
N LEU A 641 2.60 10.92 -27.41
CA LEU A 641 3.84 11.58 -27.80
C LEU A 641 4.65 10.75 -28.81
N GLU A 642 4.67 9.42 -28.69
CA GLU A 642 5.27 8.54 -29.71
C GLU A 642 4.56 8.68 -31.05
N SER A 643 3.22 8.69 -31.05
CA SER A 643 2.42 8.86 -32.26
C SER A 643 2.61 10.23 -32.93
N LEU A 644 3.02 11.25 -32.18
CA LEU A 644 3.37 12.59 -32.71
C LEU A 644 4.86 12.71 -33.12
N GLY A 645 5.66 11.66 -32.98
CA GLY A 645 7.09 11.71 -33.31
C GLY A 645 7.94 12.44 -32.28
N HIS A 646 7.55 12.40 -30.99
CA HIS A 646 8.29 12.98 -29.87
C HIS A 646 8.86 11.89 -28.93
N PRO A 647 9.80 11.03 -29.39
CA PRO A 647 10.27 9.86 -28.65
C PRO A 647 11.05 10.20 -27.36
N ASP A 648 11.70 11.36 -27.28
CA ASP A 648 12.37 11.83 -26.05
C ASP A 648 11.37 12.14 -24.94
N ALA A 649 10.33 12.92 -25.27
CA ALA A 649 9.27 13.26 -24.31
C ALA A 649 8.48 12.02 -23.90
N ALA A 650 8.23 11.10 -24.86
CA ALA A 650 7.60 9.83 -24.57
C ALA A 650 8.41 8.97 -23.61
N LEU A 651 9.74 8.89 -23.77
CA LEU A 651 10.61 8.14 -22.86
C LEU A 651 10.48 8.65 -21.41
N VAL A 652 10.46 9.97 -21.22
CA VAL A 652 10.26 10.59 -19.90
C VAL A 652 8.90 10.22 -19.31
N ALA A 653 7.84 10.23 -20.12
CA ALA A 653 6.50 9.84 -19.72
C ALA A 653 6.42 8.34 -19.38
N TRP A 654 7.06 7.46 -20.14
CA TRP A 654 7.17 6.03 -19.82
C TRP A 654 7.89 5.79 -18.49
N GLU A 655 8.98 6.48 -18.23
CA GLU A 655 9.67 6.40 -16.94
C GLU A 655 8.81 6.92 -15.79
N ARG A 656 7.94 7.92 -16.03
CA ARG A 656 6.97 8.39 -15.04
C ARG A 656 5.89 7.35 -14.79
N ALA A 657 5.37 6.70 -15.82
CA ALA A 657 4.44 5.58 -15.67
C ALA A 657 5.07 4.46 -14.83
N ILE A 658 6.32 4.06 -15.11
CA ILE A 658 7.06 3.05 -14.33
C ILE A 658 7.15 3.43 -12.84
N ARG A 659 7.42 4.70 -12.51
CA ARG A 659 7.44 5.17 -11.11
C ARG A 659 6.07 5.11 -10.44
N CYS A 660 5.01 5.46 -11.16
CA CYS A 660 3.64 5.42 -10.64
C CYS A 660 3.19 3.99 -10.32
N ASN A 661 3.53 3.03 -11.19
CA ASN A 661 3.27 1.62 -10.93
C ASN A 661 4.32 0.73 -11.63
N PRO A 662 5.30 0.22 -10.88
CA PRO A 662 6.30 -0.68 -11.44
C PRO A 662 5.68 -1.99 -11.98
N GLY A 663 4.57 -2.49 -11.45
CA GLY A 663 4.06 -3.83 -11.80
C GLY A 663 3.60 -4.03 -13.25
N PHE A 664 3.31 -2.97 -14.01
CA PHE A 664 2.74 -3.07 -15.35
C PHE A 664 3.79 -3.20 -16.47
N GLY A 665 3.60 -4.15 -17.39
CA GLY A 665 4.59 -4.51 -18.42
C GLY A 665 4.79 -3.47 -19.55
N ALA A 666 3.72 -2.80 -20.00
CA ALA A 666 3.76 -1.95 -21.18
C ALA A 666 4.84 -0.86 -21.12
N ALA A 667 4.89 -0.09 -20.03
CA ALA A 667 5.86 0.99 -19.89
C ALA A 667 7.31 0.50 -19.88
N PHE A 668 7.58 -0.68 -19.28
CA PHE A 668 8.91 -1.30 -19.32
C PHE A 668 9.32 -1.68 -20.73
N THR A 669 8.41 -2.34 -21.47
CA THR A 669 8.66 -2.73 -22.86
C THR A 669 8.94 -1.53 -23.74
N ARG A 670 8.13 -0.47 -23.65
CA ARG A 670 8.30 0.74 -24.48
C ARG A 670 9.56 1.52 -24.14
N ARG A 671 9.86 1.69 -22.85
CA ARG A 671 11.14 2.26 -22.40
C ARG A 671 12.32 1.46 -22.98
N ALA A 672 12.29 0.14 -22.83
CA ALA A 672 13.36 -0.72 -23.30
C ALA A 672 13.57 -0.62 -24.82
N LEU A 673 12.50 -0.71 -25.61
CA LEU A 673 12.57 -0.57 -27.06
C LEU A 673 13.15 0.78 -27.49
N SER A 674 12.75 1.88 -26.82
CA SER A 674 13.29 3.21 -27.09
C SER A 674 14.80 3.28 -26.85
N LEU A 675 15.28 2.72 -25.74
CA LEU A 675 16.70 2.70 -25.39
C LEU A 675 17.52 1.78 -26.30
N LEU A 676 17.01 0.59 -26.63
CA LEU A 676 17.66 -0.35 -27.53
C LEU A 676 17.77 0.23 -28.94
N ALA A 677 16.72 0.89 -29.44
CA ALA A 677 16.75 1.56 -30.73
C ALA A 677 17.76 2.71 -30.78
N ARG A 678 17.90 3.50 -29.70
CA ARG A 678 18.94 4.54 -29.59
C ARG A 678 20.35 3.96 -29.58
N ARG A 679 20.53 2.80 -28.94
CA ARG A 679 21.84 2.17 -28.76
C ARG A 679 22.33 1.46 -30.02
N TRP A 680 21.46 0.71 -30.68
CA TRP A 680 21.83 -0.22 -31.76
C TRP A 680 21.15 0.07 -33.09
N GLY A 681 20.28 1.08 -33.15
CA GLY A 681 19.48 1.37 -34.33
C GLY A 681 18.24 0.47 -34.45
N PRO A 682 17.61 0.46 -35.63
CA PRO A 682 16.40 -0.32 -35.85
C PRO A 682 16.68 -1.83 -35.74
N PRO A 683 15.71 -2.63 -35.25
CA PRO A 683 15.82 -4.09 -35.27
C PRO A 683 15.77 -4.63 -36.72
N PRO A 684 16.01 -5.94 -36.95
CA PRO A 684 15.81 -6.54 -38.26
C PRO A 684 14.44 -6.21 -38.86
N SER A 685 14.45 -5.93 -40.17
CA SER A 685 13.25 -5.62 -40.94
C SER A 685 12.24 -6.77 -40.84
N PRO A 686 10.95 -6.48 -40.61
CA PRO A 686 9.93 -7.52 -40.56
C PRO A 686 9.79 -8.21 -41.92
N VAL A 687 9.64 -9.54 -41.89
CA VAL A 687 9.25 -10.32 -43.07
C VAL A 687 7.78 -10.06 -43.42
N ALA A 688 7.36 -10.48 -44.60
CA ALA A 688 5.99 -10.29 -45.07
C ALA A 688 4.99 -11.13 -44.24
N ALA A 689 3.84 -10.55 -43.94
CA ALA A 689 2.73 -11.27 -43.32
C ALA A 689 2.18 -12.39 -44.21
N GLY A 690 1.59 -13.40 -43.58
CA GLY A 690 0.89 -14.47 -44.31
C GLY A 690 -0.35 -13.95 -45.04
N GLY A 691 -0.78 -14.67 -46.07
CA GLY A 691 -2.06 -14.42 -46.74
C GLY A 691 -3.27 -14.74 -45.84
N PRO A 692 -4.49 -14.37 -46.26
CA PRO A 692 -5.72 -14.76 -45.56
C PRO A 692 -5.78 -16.26 -45.28
N GLY A 693 -6.20 -16.64 -44.08
CA GLY A 693 -6.24 -18.02 -43.61
C GLY A 693 -4.92 -18.54 -43.02
N CYS A 694 -3.84 -17.76 -43.13
CA CYS A 694 -2.51 -18.14 -42.64
C CYS A 694 -1.99 -17.21 -41.54
N ARG A 695 -2.77 -16.24 -41.06
CA ARG A 695 -2.31 -15.24 -40.08
C ARG A 695 -2.67 -15.65 -38.66
N LEU A 696 -1.79 -15.40 -37.70
CA LEU A 696 -2.07 -15.44 -36.27
C LEU A 696 -1.46 -14.18 -35.65
N ALA A 697 -2.25 -13.28 -35.10
CA ALA A 697 -1.73 -12.08 -34.46
C ALA A 697 -1.66 -12.21 -32.94
N SER A 698 -0.74 -11.50 -32.32
CA SER A 698 -0.74 -11.23 -30.88
C SER A 698 -0.45 -9.77 -30.60
N THR A 699 -1.45 -8.91 -30.81
CA THR A 699 -1.31 -7.46 -30.69
C THR A 699 -1.06 -6.97 -29.27
N ALA A 700 -1.26 -7.84 -28.28
CA ALA A 700 -1.06 -7.55 -26.86
C ALA A 700 0.34 -7.92 -26.32
N LEU A 701 1.20 -8.55 -27.14
CA LEU A 701 2.55 -8.94 -26.71
C LEU A 701 3.31 -7.73 -26.16
N GLY A 702 3.83 -7.87 -24.94
CA GLY A 702 4.59 -6.83 -24.24
C GLY A 702 3.77 -5.74 -23.54
N ARG A 703 2.42 -5.75 -23.64
CA ARG A 703 1.54 -4.85 -22.85
C ARG A 703 1.29 -5.36 -21.43
N ASN A 704 1.00 -6.66 -21.32
CA ASN A 704 0.51 -7.28 -20.09
C ASN A 704 1.65 -7.78 -19.17
N GLY A 705 2.68 -8.40 -19.75
CA GLY A 705 3.82 -8.96 -19.02
C GLY A 705 5.15 -8.30 -19.39
N ARG A 706 6.08 -8.28 -18.43
CA ARG A 706 7.48 -7.91 -18.66
C ARG A 706 8.25 -9.04 -19.37
N PHE A 707 9.56 -8.85 -19.56
CA PHE A 707 10.46 -9.69 -20.35
C PHE A 707 10.22 -11.22 -20.25
N GLY A 708 10.34 -11.83 -19.07
CA GLY A 708 10.17 -13.28 -18.93
C GLY A 708 8.83 -13.81 -19.41
N ASN A 709 7.75 -13.04 -19.18
CA ASN A 709 6.44 -13.42 -19.68
C ASN A 709 6.31 -13.23 -21.19
N GLN A 710 6.97 -12.23 -21.78
CA GLN A 710 6.98 -12.05 -23.24
C GLN A 710 7.61 -13.23 -23.96
N LEU A 711 8.63 -13.86 -23.37
CA LEU A 711 9.23 -15.08 -23.95
C LEU A 711 8.24 -16.26 -23.94
N LEU A 712 7.43 -16.44 -22.89
CA LEU A 712 6.38 -17.46 -22.87
C LEU A 712 5.31 -17.19 -23.91
N GLN A 713 4.81 -15.95 -23.98
CA GLN A 713 3.82 -15.54 -24.96
C GLN A 713 4.31 -15.79 -26.38
N TYR A 714 5.48 -15.24 -26.71
CA TYR A 714 6.07 -15.39 -28.03
C TYR A 714 6.39 -16.84 -28.35
N GLY A 715 7.06 -17.56 -27.45
CA GLY A 715 7.48 -18.94 -27.68
C GLY A 715 6.31 -19.90 -27.89
N ALA A 716 5.28 -19.84 -27.04
CA ALA A 716 4.08 -20.68 -27.20
C ALA A 716 3.35 -20.40 -28.52
N LEU A 717 3.16 -19.12 -28.85
CA LEU A 717 2.50 -18.72 -30.09
C LEU A 717 3.33 -19.03 -31.34
N ARG A 718 4.67 -18.91 -31.27
CA ARG A 718 5.56 -19.20 -32.40
C ARG A 718 5.61 -20.69 -32.70
N LEU A 719 5.67 -21.53 -31.67
CA LEU A 719 5.56 -22.98 -31.80
C LEU A 719 4.20 -23.40 -32.35
N TYR A 720 3.12 -22.81 -31.83
CA TYR A 720 1.77 -23.09 -32.31
C TYR A 720 1.62 -22.70 -33.79
N ALA A 721 2.08 -21.49 -34.16
CA ALA A 721 2.06 -21.03 -35.53
C ALA A 721 2.83 -21.97 -36.46
N ALA A 722 4.05 -22.37 -36.07
CA ALA A 722 4.85 -23.32 -36.84
C ALA A 722 4.15 -24.67 -37.03
N ARG A 723 3.55 -25.22 -35.97
CA ARG A 723 2.82 -26.50 -36.00
C ARG A 723 1.58 -26.47 -36.92
N HIS A 724 0.93 -25.31 -37.01
CA HIS A 724 -0.31 -25.15 -37.77
C HIS A 724 -0.10 -24.47 -39.14
N GLY A 725 1.14 -24.23 -39.56
CA GLY A 725 1.44 -23.57 -40.84
C GLY A 725 0.98 -22.12 -40.91
N LEU A 726 0.90 -21.45 -39.75
CA LEU A 726 0.51 -20.05 -39.63
C LEU A 726 1.75 -19.14 -39.53
N THR A 727 1.57 -17.89 -39.91
CA THR A 727 2.52 -16.80 -39.75
C THR A 727 2.13 -15.98 -38.53
N LEU A 728 3.02 -15.91 -37.54
CA LEU A 728 2.80 -15.14 -36.33
C LEU A 728 3.09 -13.65 -36.59
N GLU A 729 2.13 -12.78 -36.30
CA GLU A 729 2.28 -11.32 -36.36
C GLU A 729 2.33 -10.74 -34.95
N VAL A 730 3.39 -10.00 -34.63
CA VAL A 730 3.61 -9.45 -33.30
C VAL A 730 4.04 -7.98 -33.35
N PRO A 731 3.58 -7.15 -32.39
CA PRO A 731 4.01 -5.77 -32.30
C PRO A 731 5.53 -5.68 -32.04
N PRO A 732 6.14 -4.49 -32.15
CA PRO A 732 7.50 -4.27 -31.68
C PRO A 732 7.63 -4.74 -30.23
N TRP A 733 8.58 -5.65 -30.00
CA TRP A 733 8.84 -6.28 -28.70
C TRP A 733 10.33 -6.58 -28.55
N LEU A 734 10.77 -6.86 -27.32
CA LEU A 734 12.18 -6.96 -26.95
C LEU A 734 12.98 -7.95 -27.82
N GLY A 735 12.40 -9.10 -28.16
CA GLY A 735 13.12 -10.16 -28.85
C GLY A 735 13.59 -9.81 -30.26
N ARG A 736 13.05 -8.76 -30.88
CA ARG A 736 13.58 -8.28 -32.17
C ARG A 736 15.00 -7.74 -32.05
N HIS A 737 15.31 -7.03 -30.97
CA HIS A 737 16.66 -6.52 -30.69
C HIS A 737 17.54 -7.55 -29.99
N LEU A 738 16.96 -8.35 -29.08
CA LEU A 738 17.75 -9.25 -28.23
C LEU A 738 18.08 -10.60 -28.90
N TYR A 739 17.22 -11.06 -29.82
CA TYR A 739 17.29 -12.40 -30.43
C TYR A 739 17.15 -12.36 -31.97
N ASP A 740 17.21 -11.17 -32.56
CA ASP A 740 17.11 -10.94 -34.01
C ASP A 740 15.82 -11.47 -34.66
N HIS A 741 14.72 -11.56 -33.92
CA HIS A 741 13.43 -11.93 -34.48
C HIS A 741 12.91 -10.90 -35.49
N ASP A 742 12.42 -11.39 -36.62
CA ASP A 742 12.00 -10.61 -37.78
C ASP A 742 10.53 -10.85 -38.15
N ASP A 743 9.71 -11.38 -37.23
CA ASP A 743 8.31 -11.70 -37.50
C ASP A 743 7.54 -10.47 -38.04
N PRO A 744 6.52 -10.68 -38.88
CA PRO A 744 5.70 -9.59 -39.41
C PRO A 744 5.07 -8.74 -38.33
N LEU A 745 4.91 -7.45 -38.61
CA LEU A 745 4.12 -6.55 -37.76
C LEU A 745 2.62 -6.80 -38.00
N PRO A 746 1.75 -6.51 -37.02
CA PRO A 746 0.31 -6.72 -37.17
C PRO A 746 -0.25 -5.89 -38.33
N GLY A 747 -0.92 -6.56 -39.26
CA GLY A 747 -1.62 -5.94 -40.39
C GLY A 747 -3.04 -5.48 -40.05
N PRO A 748 -4.00 -5.56 -41.00
CA PRO A 748 -5.41 -5.29 -40.71
C PRO A 748 -5.92 -6.09 -39.51
N ALA A 749 -6.71 -5.43 -38.66
CA ALA A 749 -7.19 -5.97 -37.39
C ALA A 749 -7.91 -7.32 -37.58
N LEU A 750 -7.47 -8.32 -36.82
CA LEU A 750 -8.07 -9.64 -36.78
C LEU A 750 -9.08 -9.74 -35.64
N PRO A 751 -10.15 -10.56 -35.78
CA PRO A 751 -11.04 -10.87 -34.69
C PRO A 751 -10.30 -11.41 -33.46
N ARG A 752 -10.43 -10.71 -32.33
CA ARG A 752 -9.82 -11.11 -31.07
C ARG A 752 -10.53 -12.31 -30.46
N VAL A 753 -9.74 -13.22 -29.92
CA VAL A 753 -10.20 -14.35 -29.09
C VAL A 753 -10.06 -13.96 -27.63
N ALA A 754 -11.06 -14.30 -26.80
CA ALA A 754 -10.99 -14.08 -25.36
C ALA A 754 -9.74 -14.76 -24.78
N GLU A 755 -9.03 -14.09 -23.86
CA GLU A 755 -7.71 -14.52 -23.39
C GLU A 755 -7.67 -15.99 -22.96
N ALA A 756 -8.60 -16.40 -22.09
CA ALA A 756 -8.66 -17.77 -21.57
C ALA A 756 -8.96 -18.81 -22.67
N ASP A 757 -9.73 -18.44 -23.70
CA ASP A 757 -10.08 -19.35 -24.79
C ASP A 757 -8.90 -19.50 -25.76
N GLY A 758 -8.21 -18.40 -26.03
CA GLY A 758 -6.98 -18.37 -26.82
C GLY A 758 -5.89 -19.22 -26.18
N GLU A 759 -5.62 -19.03 -24.89
CA GLU A 759 -4.64 -19.86 -24.16
C GLU A 759 -4.99 -21.34 -24.22
N ARG A 760 -6.24 -21.71 -23.90
CA ARG A 760 -6.68 -23.13 -23.94
C ARG A 760 -6.52 -23.73 -25.33
N ALA A 761 -6.89 -23.00 -26.38
CA ALA A 761 -6.80 -23.48 -27.75
C ALA A 761 -5.34 -23.66 -28.21
N VAL A 762 -4.47 -22.70 -27.90
CA VAL A 762 -3.03 -22.80 -28.21
C VAL A 762 -2.41 -24.00 -27.51
N ILE A 763 -2.65 -24.14 -26.19
CA ILE A 763 -2.09 -25.24 -25.41
C ILE A 763 -2.62 -26.60 -25.88
N ALA A 764 -3.94 -26.72 -26.14
CA ALA A 764 -4.53 -27.94 -26.66
C ALA A 764 -3.96 -28.34 -28.03
N GLY A 765 -3.75 -27.36 -28.92
CA GLY A 765 -3.14 -27.60 -30.24
C GLY A 765 -1.70 -28.09 -30.16
N LEU A 766 -0.92 -27.58 -29.19
CA LEU A 766 0.44 -28.04 -28.92
C LEU A 766 0.47 -29.44 -28.31
N SER A 767 -0.51 -29.80 -27.47
CA SER A 767 -0.69 -31.17 -26.95
C SER A 767 -1.19 -32.19 -28.00
N GLY A 768 -1.49 -31.75 -29.22
CA GLY A 768 -2.01 -32.62 -30.28
C GLY A 768 -3.50 -32.97 -30.18
N ALA A 769 -4.25 -32.26 -29.34
CA ALA A 769 -5.70 -32.40 -29.31
C ALA A 769 -6.33 -31.84 -30.62
N PRO A 770 -7.39 -32.48 -31.15
CA PRO A 770 -8.09 -31.97 -32.33
C PRO A 770 -8.77 -30.63 -31.98
N ALA A 771 -8.20 -29.54 -32.48
CA ALA A 771 -8.72 -28.18 -32.32
C ALA A 771 -8.65 -27.43 -33.66
N ALA A 772 -9.65 -26.61 -33.94
CA ALA A 772 -9.59 -25.71 -35.10
C ALA A 772 -8.40 -24.75 -34.95
N ALA A 773 -7.62 -24.59 -36.01
CA ALA A 773 -6.51 -23.65 -36.02
C ALA A 773 -7.03 -22.23 -35.81
N LEU A 774 -6.31 -21.43 -35.02
CA LEU A 774 -6.64 -20.01 -34.77
C LEU A 774 -6.23 -19.11 -35.95
N ALA A 775 -6.47 -19.57 -37.18
CA ALA A 775 -6.22 -18.81 -38.39
C ALA A 775 -7.08 -17.54 -38.44
N ASP A 776 -6.45 -16.44 -38.84
CA ASP A 776 -7.01 -15.09 -38.87
C ASP A 776 -7.60 -14.63 -37.52
N ARG A 777 -6.91 -14.95 -36.42
CA ARG A 777 -7.28 -14.52 -35.06
C ARG A 777 -6.18 -13.70 -34.39
N ASP A 778 -6.60 -12.77 -33.53
CA ASP A 778 -5.73 -12.08 -32.58
C ASP A 778 -5.85 -12.76 -31.21
N VAL A 779 -4.74 -13.31 -30.73
CA VAL A 779 -4.66 -14.12 -29.50
C VAL A 779 -3.78 -13.43 -28.48
N SER A 780 -4.31 -13.26 -27.27
CA SER A 780 -3.57 -12.81 -26.10
C SER A 780 -3.59 -13.87 -25.01
N GLY A 781 -2.57 -13.89 -24.19
CA GLY A 781 -2.42 -14.80 -23.05
C GLY A 781 -1.17 -14.44 -22.25
N TYR A 782 -1.11 -14.88 -21.00
CA TYR A 782 0.11 -14.94 -20.21
C TYR A 782 0.86 -16.25 -20.41
N PHE A 783 0.16 -17.35 -20.69
CA PHE A 783 0.75 -18.69 -20.83
C PHE A 783 1.60 -19.12 -19.61
N CYS A 784 1.18 -18.72 -18.42
CA CYS A 784 1.84 -19.05 -17.15
C CYS A 784 1.30 -20.34 -16.50
N GLY A 785 0.53 -21.13 -17.24
CA GLY A 785 -0.03 -22.41 -16.78
C GLY A 785 1.00 -23.54 -16.77
N ASP A 786 0.51 -24.77 -16.79
CA ASP A 786 1.35 -25.97 -16.91
C ASP A 786 2.13 -25.99 -18.24
N THR A 787 3.44 -26.22 -18.15
CA THR A 787 4.36 -26.25 -19.29
C THR A 787 4.54 -27.63 -19.92
N THR A 788 3.93 -28.69 -19.36
CA THR A 788 3.96 -30.05 -19.94
C THR A 788 3.66 -30.08 -21.45
N PRO A 789 2.68 -29.33 -21.97
CA PRO A 789 2.39 -29.26 -23.40
C PRO A 789 3.53 -28.69 -24.27
N LEU A 790 4.47 -27.94 -23.69
CA LEU A 790 5.62 -27.37 -24.38
C LEU A 790 6.83 -28.31 -24.37
N ALA A 791 6.85 -29.34 -23.51
CA ALA A 791 7.99 -30.26 -23.36
C ALA A 791 8.46 -30.93 -24.66
N PRO A 792 7.57 -31.36 -25.58
CA PRO A 792 8.00 -31.90 -26.87
C PRO A 792 8.77 -30.91 -27.75
N PHE A 793 8.60 -29.61 -27.52
CA PHE A 793 9.19 -28.53 -28.31
C PHE A 793 10.36 -27.83 -27.61
N LYS A 794 10.98 -28.51 -26.65
CA LYS A 794 11.98 -27.92 -25.74
C LYS A 794 13.17 -27.32 -26.47
N GLU A 795 13.70 -28.01 -27.47
CA GLU A 795 14.85 -27.50 -28.23
C GLU A 795 14.46 -26.43 -29.24
N GLU A 796 13.29 -26.50 -29.88
CA GLU A 796 12.80 -25.39 -30.70
C GLU A 796 12.61 -24.13 -29.85
N PHE A 797 11.95 -24.25 -28.69
CA PHE A 797 11.74 -23.13 -27.76
C PHE A 797 13.07 -22.51 -27.32
N ARG A 798 14.07 -23.33 -26.98
CA ARG A 798 15.41 -22.84 -26.61
C ARG A 798 16.09 -22.09 -27.73
N THR A 799 15.97 -22.59 -28.96
CA THR A 799 16.61 -22.00 -30.14
C THR A 799 16.06 -20.62 -30.43
N LEU A 800 14.77 -20.37 -30.18
CA LEU A 800 14.15 -19.04 -30.33
C LEU A 800 14.87 -17.96 -29.52
N PHE A 801 15.48 -18.29 -28.38
CA PHE A 801 16.03 -17.30 -27.45
C PHE A 801 17.56 -17.34 -27.36
N THR A 802 18.21 -17.63 -28.48
CA THR A 802 19.67 -17.52 -28.62
C THR A 802 20.06 -16.05 -28.80
N PRO A 803 21.00 -15.48 -28.01
CA PRO A 803 21.39 -14.08 -28.12
C PRO A 803 21.74 -13.67 -29.57
N GLY A 804 21.14 -12.58 -30.03
CA GLY A 804 21.38 -12.03 -31.37
C GLY A 804 22.72 -11.33 -31.50
N ARG A 805 22.98 -10.78 -32.70
CA ARG A 805 24.24 -10.13 -33.10
C ARG A 805 24.74 -9.04 -32.14
N HIS A 806 23.83 -8.33 -31.47
CA HIS A 806 24.18 -7.24 -30.55
C HIS A 806 24.52 -7.72 -29.14
N LEU A 807 24.08 -8.92 -28.76
CA LEU A 807 24.23 -9.45 -27.41
C LEU A 807 25.17 -10.64 -27.31
N GLN A 808 25.45 -11.34 -28.41
CA GLN A 808 26.27 -12.55 -28.40
C GLN A 808 27.64 -12.32 -27.73
N SER A 809 28.37 -11.26 -28.13
CA SER A 809 29.68 -10.95 -27.54
C SER A 809 29.60 -10.60 -26.04
N HIS A 810 28.53 -9.91 -25.62
CA HIS A 810 28.30 -9.59 -24.21
C HIS A 810 27.97 -10.86 -23.40
N ALA A 811 27.11 -11.73 -23.94
CA ALA A 811 26.76 -13.03 -23.37
C ALA A 811 28.01 -13.91 -23.17
N ASP A 812 28.83 -14.07 -24.21
CA ASP A 812 30.06 -14.88 -24.16
C ASP A 812 31.05 -14.34 -23.12
N ALA A 813 31.21 -13.01 -23.06
CA ALA A 813 32.08 -12.36 -22.08
C ALA A 813 31.61 -12.57 -20.63
N LEU A 814 30.29 -12.51 -20.38
CA LEU A 814 29.70 -12.77 -19.05
C LEU A 814 30.02 -14.18 -18.58
N LEU A 815 29.77 -15.18 -19.43
CA LEU A 815 30.03 -16.58 -19.08
C LEU A 815 31.54 -16.83 -18.88
N GLY A 816 32.39 -16.24 -19.73
CA GLY A 816 33.84 -16.32 -19.56
C GLY A 816 34.32 -15.81 -18.20
N ARG A 817 33.81 -14.65 -17.73
CA ARG A 817 34.14 -14.10 -16.41
C ARG A 817 33.69 -15.00 -15.27
N LEU A 818 32.47 -15.51 -15.34
CA LEU A 818 31.92 -16.39 -14.29
C LEU A 818 32.67 -17.72 -14.20
N ARG A 819 32.93 -18.36 -15.33
CA ARG A 819 33.67 -19.64 -15.39
C ARG A 819 35.15 -19.48 -15.00
N GLY A 820 35.74 -18.30 -15.23
CA GLY A 820 37.07 -17.95 -14.73
C GLY A 820 37.13 -17.77 -13.21
N ALA A 821 36.03 -17.32 -12.59
CA ALA A 821 35.96 -17.02 -11.16
C ALA A 821 35.61 -18.25 -10.27
N GLY A 822 34.90 -19.24 -10.80
CA GLY A 822 34.47 -20.43 -10.05
C GLY A 822 34.18 -21.63 -10.95
N ARG A 823 34.25 -22.85 -10.39
CA ARG A 823 33.98 -24.09 -11.14
C ARG A 823 32.49 -24.42 -11.20
N THR A 824 31.78 -24.16 -10.12
CA THR A 824 30.33 -24.40 -10.01
C THR A 824 29.59 -23.08 -9.78
N ILE A 825 28.74 -22.66 -10.72
CA ILE A 825 27.91 -21.45 -10.59
C ILE A 825 26.58 -21.84 -9.94
N VAL A 826 26.31 -21.26 -8.77
CA VAL A 826 25.02 -21.36 -8.07
C VAL A 826 24.30 -20.03 -8.25
N ALA A 827 23.15 -20.02 -8.92
CA ALA A 827 22.39 -18.80 -9.16
C ALA A 827 21.08 -18.78 -8.36
N LEU A 828 20.84 -17.68 -7.65
CA LEU A 828 19.57 -17.38 -6.99
C LEU A 828 18.85 -16.27 -7.73
N HIS A 829 17.53 -16.38 -7.85
CA HIS A 829 16.69 -15.25 -8.23
C HIS A 829 15.81 -14.83 -7.06
N LEU A 830 16.00 -13.60 -6.58
CA LEU A 830 15.26 -12.99 -5.49
C LEU A 830 14.48 -11.79 -6.03
N ARG A 831 13.15 -11.91 -6.07
CA ARG A 831 12.26 -10.84 -6.55
C ARG A 831 11.51 -10.22 -5.38
N ARG A 832 11.76 -8.94 -5.09
CA ARG A 832 11.22 -8.20 -3.93
C ARG A 832 10.50 -6.90 -4.31
N GLY A 833 11.01 -6.17 -5.30
CA GLY A 833 10.61 -4.79 -5.55
C GLY A 833 9.22 -4.64 -6.14
N ASP A 834 8.92 -5.34 -7.24
CA ASP A 834 7.67 -5.13 -7.99
C ASP A 834 6.48 -6.03 -7.58
N PHE A 835 6.65 -6.87 -6.54
CA PHE A 835 5.62 -7.81 -6.03
C PHE A 835 4.67 -7.21 -4.98
N GLY A 836 4.87 -5.95 -4.56
CA GLY A 836 4.08 -5.27 -3.51
C GLY A 836 2.60 -4.97 -3.81
N TRP A 837 2.06 -5.37 -4.97
CA TRP A 837 0.69 -5.04 -5.42
C TRP A 837 -0.30 -6.22 -5.39
N GLY A 838 0.08 -7.33 -4.75
CA GLY A 838 -0.90 -8.26 -4.14
C GLY A 838 -1.45 -9.42 -4.99
N ARG A 839 -0.80 -9.82 -6.10
CA ARG A 839 -1.12 -11.10 -6.78
C ARG A 839 -0.09 -12.19 -6.53
N PHE A 840 1.16 -11.83 -6.25
CA PHE A 840 2.25 -12.79 -6.16
C PHE A 840 2.85 -12.80 -4.76
N TRP A 841 2.97 -13.99 -4.20
CA TRP A 841 3.64 -14.20 -2.92
C TRP A 841 5.16 -14.18 -3.10
N ILE A 842 5.85 -13.65 -2.09
CA ILE A 842 7.31 -13.54 -2.03
C ILE A 842 7.83 -14.59 -1.04
N ALA A 843 8.73 -15.46 -1.50
CA ALA A 843 9.35 -16.48 -0.65
C ALA A 843 10.34 -15.87 0.36
N PRO A 844 10.35 -16.30 1.64
CA PRO A 844 11.28 -15.80 2.64
C PRO A 844 12.75 -16.05 2.27
N THR A 845 13.64 -15.08 2.55
CA THR A 845 15.09 -15.19 2.34
C THR A 845 15.70 -16.40 3.05
N SER A 846 15.16 -16.74 4.23
CA SER A 846 15.60 -17.90 5.01
C SER A 846 15.45 -19.24 4.27
N TRP A 847 14.56 -19.35 3.28
CA TRP A 847 14.39 -20.59 2.51
C TRP A 847 15.54 -20.80 1.55
N TYR A 848 16.03 -19.71 0.95
CA TYR A 848 17.20 -19.73 0.08
C TYR A 848 18.47 -20.02 0.87
N LEU A 849 18.62 -19.44 2.07
CA LEU A 849 19.75 -19.72 2.96
C LEU A 849 19.79 -21.19 3.40
N ARG A 850 18.68 -21.75 3.89
CA ARG A 850 18.61 -23.18 4.24
C ARG A 850 18.94 -24.09 3.06
N TRP A 851 18.47 -23.75 1.87
CA TRP A 851 18.83 -24.50 0.68
C TRP A 851 20.32 -24.41 0.38
N LEU A 852 20.93 -23.22 0.44
CA LEU A 852 22.37 -23.06 0.29
C LEU A 852 23.16 -23.87 1.33
N GLU A 853 22.78 -23.85 2.60
CA GLU A 853 23.41 -24.66 3.67
C GLU A 853 23.48 -26.16 3.31
N THR A 854 22.46 -26.67 2.60
CA THR A 854 22.41 -28.08 2.18
C THR A 854 23.24 -28.36 0.93
N VAL A 855 23.19 -27.50 -0.09
CA VAL A 855 23.87 -27.77 -1.38
C VAL A 855 25.33 -27.33 -1.37
N TRP A 856 25.67 -26.22 -0.71
CA TRP A 856 26.98 -25.56 -0.80
C TRP A 856 28.17 -26.46 -0.42
N PRO A 857 28.13 -27.26 0.68
CA PRO A 857 29.24 -28.12 1.06
C PRO A 857 29.54 -29.25 0.05
N THR A 858 28.61 -29.53 -0.86
CA THR A 858 28.73 -30.61 -1.85
C THR A 858 29.39 -30.19 -3.16
N LEU A 859 29.71 -28.89 -3.33
CA LEU A 859 30.11 -28.31 -4.61
C LEU A 859 31.62 -28.06 -4.65
N ASP A 860 32.25 -28.32 -5.81
CA ASP A 860 33.64 -27.94 -6.07
C ASP A 860 33.73 -26.45 -6.42
N ARG A 861 34.46 -25.69 -5.59
CA ARG A 861 34.73 -24.25 -5.74
C ARG A 861 33.49 -23.45 -6.21
N PRO A 862 32.41 -23.43 -5.42
CA PRO A 862 31.17 -22.76 -5.80
C PRO A 862 31.33 -21.24 -5.81
N LEU A 863 30.62 -20.61 -6.74
CA LEU A 863 30.42 -19.16 -6.82
C LEU A 863 28.91 -18.88 -6.74
N LEU A 864 28.51 -18.01 -5.81
CA LEU A 864 27.13 -17.58 -5.66
C LEU A 864 26.86 -16.36 -6.53
N PHE A 865 25.91 -16.47 -7.45
CA PHE A 865 25.34 -15.35 -8.19
C PHE A 865 23.93 -15.04 -7.69
N ILE A 866 23.64 -13.77 -7.43
CA ILE A 866 22.30 -13.32 -7.02
C ILE A 866 21.74 -12.37 -8.08
N ALA A 867 20.70 -12.82 -8.77
CA ALA A 867 19.82 -12.00 -9.59
C ALA A 867 18.72 -11.40 -8.69
N THR A 868 18.69 -10.08 -8.54
CA THR A 868 17.68 -9.43 -7.71
C THR A 868 17.33 -8.02 -8.16
N ASP A 869 16.05 -7.67 -8.03
CA ASP A 869 15.56 -6.30 -8.19
C ASP A 869 15.70 -5.46 -6.90
N ASP A 870 16.19 -6.04 -5.81
CA ASP A 870 16.42 -5.38 -4.54
C ASP A 870 17.82 -5.70 -3.96
N PRO A 871 18.82 -4.83 -4.22
CA PRO A 871 20.18 -5.01 -3.71
C PRO A 871 20.29 -5.09 -2.18
N ALA A 872 19.27 -4.63 -1.42
CA ALA A 872 19.28 -4.70 0.04
C ALA A 872 19.22 -6.14 0.58
N GLU A 873 18.84 -7.11 -0.24
CA GLU A 873 18.81 -8.54 0.14
C GLU A 873 20.18 -9.21 0.07
N VAL A 874 21.09 -8.69 -0.76
CA VAL A 874 22.40 -9.32 -1.03
C VAL A 874 23.25 -9.50 0.25
N PRO A 875 23.31 -8.53 1.20
CA PRO A 875 24.04 -8.69 2.46
C PRO A 875 23.62 -9.91 3.29
N ALA A 876 22.39 -10.40 3.18
CA ALA A 876 21.94 -11.60 3.89
C ALA A 876 22.71 -12.87 3.47
N PHE A 877 23.36 -12.84 2.31
CA PHE A 877 24.13 -13.95 1.74
C PHE A 877 25.65 -13.76 1.88
N ALA A 878 26.12 -12.76 2.65
CA ALA A 878 27.54 -12.39 2.73
C ALA A 878 28.50 -13.56 3.05
N ALA A 879 28.04 -14.56 3.80
CA ALA A 879 28.80 -15.78 4.11
C ALA A 879 29.26 -16.55 2.86
N TYR A 880 28.54 -16.41 1.74
CA TYR A 880 28.80 -17.08 0.46
C TYR A 880 29.50 -16.18 -0.56
N ARG A 881 29.88 -14.95 -0.17
CA ARG A 881 30.55 -13.94 -1.03
C ARG A 881 29.87 -13.79 -2.39
N PRO A 882 28.57 -13.38 -2.42
CA PRO A 882 27.80 -13.33 -3.65
C PRO A 882 28.37 -12.29 -4.62
N VAL A 883 28.23 -12.58 -5.90
CA VAL A 883 28.37 -11.61 -6.99
C VAL A 883 27.00 -11.32 -7.61
N THR A 884 26.85 -10.13 -8.16
CA THR A 884 25.64 -9.65 -8.82
C THR A 884 25.94 -9.26 -10.26
N GLY A 885 24.90 -9.01 -11.08
CA GLY A 885 25.11 -8.57 -12.46
C GLY A 885 25.99 -7.33 -12.59
N ARG A 886 25.92 -6.41 -11.61
CA ARG A 886 26.72 -5.17 -11.58
C ARG A 886 28.22 -5.41 -11.36
N ASP A 887 28.57 -6.50 -10.69
CA ASP A 887 29.97 -6.90 -10.47
C ASP A 887 30.56 -7.54 -11.74
N LEU A 888 29.71 -8.07 -12.62
CA LEU A 888 30.12 -8.79 -13.81
C LEU A 888 30.25 -7.91 -15.04
N ALA A 889 29.31 -6.99 -15.28
CA ALA A 889 29.33 -6.12 -16.44
C ALA A 889 28.50 -4.85 -16.23
N GLU A 890 28.81 -3.82 -17.02
CA GLU A 890 27.95 -2.65 -17.12
C GLU A 890 26.58 -3.04 -17.72
N PRO A 891 25.46 -2.62 -17.10
CA PRO A 891 24.13 -2.92 -17.62
C PRO A 891 23.91 -2.36 -19.02
N VAL A 892 23.30 -3.15 -19.88
CA VAL A 892 22.88 -2.69 -21.21
C VAL A 892 21.62 -1.83 -21.06
N ALA A 893 21.70 -0.54 -21.39
CA ALA A 893 20.54 0.35 -21.34
C ALA A 893 19.37 -0.19 -22.19
N GLY A 894 18.20 -0.35 -21.58
CA GLY A 894 17.02 -0.99 -22.19
C GLY A 894 16.98 -2.52 -22.09
N ALA A 895 18.06 -3.16 -21.67
CA ALA A 895 18.14 -4.59 -21.37
C ALA A 895 18.89 -4.82 -20.05
N GLU A 896 18.63 -4.00 -19.04
CA GLU A 896 19.35 -4.01 -17.76
C GLU A 896 19.17 -5.34 -17.00
N PHE A 897 18.10 -6.08 -17.31
CA PHE A 897 17.79 -7.41 -16.78
C PHE A 897 18.54 -8.55 -17.50
N PHE A 898 19.23 -8.29 -18.61
CA PHE A 898 19.78 -9.34 -19.47
C PHE A 898 20.87 -10.14 -18.78
N THR A 899 21.78 -9.47 -18.06
CA THR A 899 22.87 -10.14 -17.33
C THR A 899 22.32 -11.17 -16.35
N ASP A 900 21.40 -10.76 -15.49
CA ASP A 900 20.75 -11.63 -14.51
C ASP A 900 20.04 -12.81 -15.18
N PHE A 901 19.27 -12.54 -16.22
CA PHE A 901 18.55 -13.57 -16.97
C PHE A 901 19.51 -14.58 -17.60
N HIS A 902 20.55 -14.09 -18.28
CA HIS A 902 21.51 -14.90 -19.01
C HIS A 902 22.31 -15.79 -18.06
N VAL A 903 22.71 -15.29 -16.89
CA VAL A 903 23.39 -16.12 -15.88
C VAL A 903 22.48 -17.24 -15.37
N LEU A 904 21.20 -16.96 -15.11
CA LEU A 904 20.22 -18.00 -14.73
C LEU A 904 20.06 -19.08 -15.81
N CYS A 905 20.14 -18.71 -17.09
CA CYS A 905 20.11 -19.65 -18.22
C CYS A 905 21.35 -20.57 -18.31
N HIS A 906 22.44 -20.26 -17.62
CA HIS A 906 23.72 -20.96 -17.79
C HIS A 906 24.39 -21.43 -16.49
N ALA A 907 23.78 -21.19 -15.33
CA ALA A 907 24.29 -21.67 -14.05
C ALA A 907 24.09 -23.19 -13.87
N ASP A 908 24.90 -23.80 -13.01
CA ASP A 908 24.92 -25.26 -12.81
C ASP A 908 23.89 -25.71 -11.74
N ARG A 909 23.54 -24.81 -10.82
CA ARG A 909 22.44 -24.96 -9.86
C ARG A 909 21.63 -23.67 -9.82
N VAL A 910 20.31 -23.76 -9.93
CA VAL A 910 19.44 -22.58 -9.91
C VAL A 910 18.33 -22.74 -8.90
N ALA A 911 18.15 -21.74 -8.04
CA ALA A 911 16.97 -21.58 -7.20
C ALA A 911 16.22 -20.30 -7.60
N ILE A 912 14.97 -20.46 -8.03
CA ILE A 912 14.17 -19.37 -8.59
C ILE A 912 13.26 -18.71 -7.55
N SER A 913 12.61 -17.61 -7.91
CA SER A 913 11.45 -17.07 -7.19
C SER A 913 10.14 -17.51 -7.88
N ASN A 914 8.97 -17.18 -7.32
CA ASN A 914 7.69 -17.33 -8.01
C ASN A 914 7.54 -16.28 -9.13
N SER A 915 8.26 -16.43 -10.24
CA SER A 915 8.39 -15.42 -11.30
C SER A 915 8.59 -16.10 -12.66
N SER A 916 7.85 -15.64 -13.67
CA SER A 916 8.05 -16.08 -15.06
C SER A 916 9.46 -15.78 -15.58
N PHE A 917 10.12 -14.73 -15.08
CA PHE A 917 11.49 -14.38 -15.45
C PHE A 917 12.47 -15.52 -15.16
N SER A 918 12.57 -15.95 -13.92
CA SER A 918 13.49 -17.03 -13.54
C SER A 918 12.98 -18.40 -13.97
N PHE A 919 11.66 -18.61 -14.04
CA PHE A 919 11.10 -19.86 -14.54
C PHE A 919 11.49 -20.10 -16.01
N VAL A 920 11.32 -19.10 -16.89
CA VAL A 920 11.74 -19.24 -18.29
C VAL A 920 13.25 -19.40 -18.41
N ALA A 921 14.04 -18.69 -17.59
CA ALA A 921 15.49 -18.89 -17.59
C ALA A 921 15.86 -20.37 -17.33
N THR A 922 15.15 -21.07 -16.44
CA THR A 922 15.35 -22.52 -16.23
C THR A 922 14.87 -23.38 -17.40
N MET A 923 13.82 -22.98 -18.15
CA MET A 923 13.45 -23.66 -19.39
C MET A 923 14.58 -23.58 -20.43
N LEU A 924 15.24 -22.43 -20.53
CA LEU A 924 16.36 -22.17 -21.45
C LEU A 924 17.67 -22.84 -20.99
N ASN A 925 17.81 -23.17 -19.71
CA ASN A 925 19.03 -23.73 -19.16
C ASN A 925 19.25 -25.20 -19.55
N ARG A 926 20.37 -25.48 -20.24
CA ARG A 926 20.74 -26.81 -20.76
C ARG A 926 21.60 -27.63 -19.79
N GLY A 927 22.32 -26.99 -18.86
CA GLY A 927 23.43 -27.60 -18.14
C GLY A 927 23.21 -27.80 -16.64
N ALA A 928 22.16 -27.21 -16.06
CA ALA A 928 21.95 -27.29 -14.61
C ALA A 928 21.68 -28.73 -14.14
N GLY A 929 22.34 -29.14 -13.06
CA GLY A 929 22.13 -30.43 -12.38
C GLY A 929 20.88 -30.48 -11.51
N GLY A 930 20.06 -29.43 -11.49
CA GLY A 930 18.78 -29.38 -10.78
C GLY A 930 18.26 -27.96 -10.57
N PHE A 931 16.93 -27.80 -10.64
CA PHE A 931 16.21 -26.55 -10.43
C PHE A 931 15.36 -26.62 -9.16
N HIS A 932 15.35 -25.53 -8.39
CA HIS A 932 14.54 -25.43 -7.18
C HIS A 932 13.65 -24.20 -7.23
N ARG A 933 12.43 -24.32 -6.72
CA ARG A 933 11.47 -23.22 -6.61
C ARG A 933 10.86 -23.18 -5.21
N PRO A 934 10.33 -22.04 -4.78
CA PRO A 934 9.68 -21.96 -3.49
C PRO A 934 8.29 -22.60 -3.55
N ASP A 935 7.97 -23.40 -2.54
CA ASP A 935 6.66 -24.04 -2.35
C ASP A 935 6.04 -23.55 -1.02
N PRO A 936 4.93 -22.77 -1.08
CA PRO A 936 4.30 -22.21 0.10
C PRO A 936 3.75 -23.29 1.05
N THR A 937 3.32 -24.43 0.51
CA THR A 937 2.76 -25.55 1.29
C THR A 937 3.83 -26.25 2.10
N ARG A 938 5.02 -26.41 1.51
CA ARG A 938 6.15 -27.12 2.15
C ARG A 938 7.05 -26.20 2.97
N GLY A 939 6.91 -24.88 2.87
CA GLY A 939 7.71 -23.96 3.64
C GLY A 939 9.20 -23.92 3.22
N ALA A 940 9.52 -24.32 1.99
CA ALA A 940 10.90 -24.54 1.54
C ALA A 940 11.08 -24.39 0.03
N LEU A 941 12.34 -24.38 -0.42
CA LEU A 941 12.69 -24.60 -1.82
C LEU A 941 12.61 -26.10 -2.14
N VAL A 942 11.93 -26.44 -3.23
CA VAL A 942 11.70 -27.84 -3.66
C VAL A 942 12.18 -28.03 -5.09
N PRO A 943 12.69 -29.22 -5.43
CA PRO A 943 13.06 -29.53 -6.81
C PRO A 943 11.82 -29.52 -7.71
N TYR A 944 11.99 -29.06 -8.96
CA TYR A 944 10.94 -29.10 -9.98
C TYR A 944 11.52 -29.24 -11.39
N ASP A 945 10.70 -29.72 -12.33
CA ASP A 945 11.03 -29.70 -13.75
C ASP A 945 10.34 -28.51 -14.42
N PRO A 946 11.07 -27.56 -15.04
CA PRO A 946 10.48 -26.42 -15.75
C PRO A 946 9.67 -26.82 -17.00
N TRP A 947 9.74 -28.08 -17.43
CA TRP A 947 8.94 -28.62 -18.53
C TRP A 947 7.75 -29.47 -18.06
N ALA A 948 7.52 -29.60 -16.75
CA ALA A 948 6.40 -30.34 -16.19
C ALA A 948 5.88 -29.66 -14.90
N ALA A 949 5.72 -28.34 -14.94
CA ALA A 949 5.25 -27.56 -13.80
C ALA A 949 4.50 -26.30 -14.25
N PRO A 950 3.57 -25.77 -13.43
CA PRO A 950 2.98 -24.45 -13.69
C PRO A 950 4.03 -23.34 -13.53
N VAL A 951 4.05 -22.37 -14.44
CA VAL A 951 5.03 -21.25 -14.37
C VAL A 951 4.89 -20.47 -13.06
N LEU A 952 3.65 -20.18 -12.65
CA LEU A 952 3.34 -19.44 -11.41
C LEU A 952 2.52 -20.31 -10.47
N ILE A 953 2.84 -20.26 -9.17
CA ILE A 953 2.08 -20.93 -8.07
C ILE A 953 1.28 -19.90 -7.29
#